data_AF-A0A1V5UM38-F1
#
_entry.id   AF-A0A1V5UM38-F1
#
_cell.length_a   1.000
_cell.length_b   1.000
_cell.length_c   1.000
_cell.angle_alpha   90.00
_cell.angle_beta   90.00
_cell.angle_gamma   90.00
#
_symmetry.space_group_name_H-M   'P 1'
#
loop_
_entity.id
_entity.type
_entity.pdbx_description
1 polymer ?
#
loop_
_entity_poly.entity_id
_entity_poly.type
_entity_poly.pdbx_seq_one_letter_code
_entity_poly.pdbx_strand_id
1 'polypeptide(L)'
;MTARKVRIGIDVGGTFTDAVAIDDASYEIIAREKILTTHDSAEGIAKGIVDIISRLLGANDIPPQDVVFIAHGTTQATNALLEGDVAAAGIIAMGSGIESFKAKSDTNTGDIELAKGKYLRTVHRYFETDSAEAKKEEIKAALDEFKGKKIEVVVASEAFGVDDAQNERKIMQMAAEKGLYSTGGHEVSQLYGLKVRTRTAVINASLIPKMMKTADMTESCVKRSGIGSDLMIMRCDGGVMSVEEVRKRPILTMLSGLAAGVAGALMYERLSDGIFFEAGGTSTDISVIKNGRVMIKYAQVGGHKTYLNSLDVRTLGMAGGSMIKVENGRITDVGPRSAHIAGKRYEAFAKACEIIEPAVRLIAPKENDEANFAVIECSNGKSFSLTLAGAANIIGAVPAGDYAEADMQAVRTAWEAFAEYLGISVEEAAGRVMEIAAGKVRAIVEELIKEYELNANLISLVGGGGSGGVLVPYLAGLMGYKWSIAKDAPYISTIGVALAMVREMVERTVLNPGEADIAAIRREAFDRVVKSGAGADTVEITIEIDRRANILRAVATGAAELRTRDLSRKSLDENNLKKIAADSMNIEETGVSLIACAGKWRIFRGIKVETKFFIFKKKHTPLRVIDREGIVRLQKSWGEASVVKKSGLLDELASLIELNTDYSDAGGRMPLIYIYYGEKQLDLSGLAEKPQIISVAKMEMERIGDDEDIAVVAAK
;
A
#
# COMPACT_ATOMS: atom_id res chain seq x y z
N MET A 1 -37.77 -5.28 -2.50
CA MET A 1 -36.36 -5.03 -2.88
C MET A 1 -35.52 -5.62 -1.78
N THR A 2 -34.65 -6.58 -2.08
CA THR A 2 -33.68 -7.08 -1.09
C THR A 2 -32.78 -5.91 -0.67
N ALA A 3 -32.60 -5.71 0.63
CA ALA A 3 -31.75 -4.65 1.17
C ALA A 3 -30.32 -4.82 0.65
N ARG A 4 -29.83 -3.83 -0.09
CA ARG A 4 -28.52 -3.86 -0.77
C ARG A 4 -27.46 -3.50 0.26
N LYS A 5 -26.51 -4.39 0.56
CA LYS A 5 -25.43 -4.09 1.50
C LYS A 5 -24.34 -3.23 0.85
N VAL A 6 -23.90 -2.20 1.57
CA VAL A 6 -23.01 -1.14 1.04
C VAL A 6 -21.73 -1.02 1.86
N ARG A 7 -20.61 -0.86 1.16
CA ARG A 7 -19.30 -0.51 1.69
C ARG A 7 -18.99 0.94 1.35
N ILE A 8 -18.49 1.72 2.30
CA ILE A 8 -18.10 3.11 2.10
C ILE A 8 -16.60 3.25 2.33
N GLY A 9 -15.91 3.81 1.33
CA GLY A 9 -14.53 4.24 1.46
C GLY A 9 -14.47 5.76 1.42
N ILE A 10 -13.63 6.35 2.26
CA ILE A 10 -13.42 7.79 2.34
C ILE A 10 -11.93 8.07 2.29
N ASP A 11 -11.47 8.94 1.41
CA ASP A 11 -10.07 9.35 1.36
C ASP A 11 -9.97 10.85 1.64
N VAL A 12 -9.31 11.19 2.75
CA VAL A 12 -9.11 12.58 3.15
C VAL A 12 -7.73 13.05 2.68
N GLY A 13 -7.73 13.69 1.51
CA GLY A 13 -6.56 14.38 0.97
C GLY A 13 -6.39 15.80 1.50
N GLY A 14 -5.28 16.44 1.10
CA GLY A 14 -4.98 17.82 1.47
C GLY A 14 -5.87 18.89 0.81
N THR A 15 -6.52 18.58 -0.31
CA THR A 15 -7.40 19.55 -1.02
C THR A 15 -8.83 19.08 -1.09
N PHE A 16 -9.02 17.81 -1.41
CA PHE A 16 -10.34 17.19 -1.55
C PHE A 16 -10.47 16.02 -0.59
N THR A 17 -11.72 15.82 -0.15
CA THR A 17 -12.17 14.59 0.50
C THR A 17 -13.05 13.87 -0.49
N ASP A 18 -12.74 12.60 -0.74
CA ASP A 18 -13.40 11.74 -1.70
C ASP A 18 -14.14 10.63 -0.97
N ALA A 19 -15.33 10.26 -1.45
CA ALA A 19 -16.06 9.10 -0.95
C ALA A 19 -16.65 8.27 -2.09
N VAL A 20 -16.64 6.95 -1.89
CA VAL A 20 -17.32 6.00 -2.78
C VAL A 20 -18.22 5.07 -1.97
N ALA A 21 -19.40 4.79 -2.52
CA ALA A 21 -20.27 3.71 -2.04
C ALA A 21 -20.15 2.54 -3.02
N ILE A 22 -19.87 1.35 -2.51
CA ILE A 22 -19.67 0.12 -3.29
C ILE A 22 -20.66 -0.93 -2.81
N ASP A 23 -21.23 -1.67 -3.74
CA ASP A 23 -22.05 -2.84 -3.44
C ASP A 23 -21.19 -3.98 -2.89
N ASP A 24 -21.55 -4.51 -1.72
CA ASP A 24 -20.74 -5.54 -1.05
C ASP A 24 -20.68 -6.86 -1.83
N ALA A 25 -21.72 -7.18 -2.59
CA ALA A 25 -21.82 -8.43 -3.34
C ALA A 25 -21.03 -8.39 -4.65
N SER A 26 -21.21 -7.35 -5.46
CA SER A 26 -20.65 -7.19 -6.81
C SER A 26 -19.34 -6.40 -6.87
N TYR A 27 -19.05 -5.61 -5.83
CA TYR A 27 -17.99 -4.60 -5.81
C TYR A 27 -18.12 -3.52 -6.88
N GLU A 28 -19.31 -3.34 -7.46
CA GLU A 28 -19.59 -2.22 -8.35
C GLU A 28 -19.82 -0.94 -7.55
N ILE A 29 -19.31 0.18 -8.08
CA ILE A 29 -19.53 1.50 -7.51
C ILE A 29 -21.00 1.88 -7.70
N ILE A 30 -21.65 2.20 -6.59
CA ILE A 30 -23.01 2.72 -6.51
C ILE A 30 -23.00 4.23 -6.70
N ALA A 31 -22.10 4.91 -5.98
CA ALA A 31 -22.04 6.36 -5.93
C ALA A 31 -20.63 6.86 -5.65
N ARG A 32 -20.37 8.10 -6.06
CA ARG A 32 -19.12 8.83 -5.82
C ARG A 32 -19.50 10.24 -5.38
N GLU A 33 -18.75 10.79 -4.43
CA GLU A 33 -18.90 12.18 -3.99
C GLU A 33 -17.51 12.77 -3.75
N LYS A 34 -17.38 14.08 -3.98
CA LYS A 34 -16.14 14.84 -3.76
C LYS A 34 -16.48 16.21 -3.17
N ILE A 35 -15.82 16.56 -2.07
CA ILE A 35 -15.93 17.89 -1.45
C ILE A 35 -14.56 18.48 -1.15
N LEU A 36 -14.49 19.78 -0.86
CA LEU A 36 -13.26 20.40 -0.34
C LEU A 36 -12.97 19.92 1.09
N THR A 37 -11.70 19.62 1.37
CA THR A 37 -11.27 19.19 2.71
C THR A 37 -11.39 20.33 3.71
N THR A 38 -11.95 20.04 4.90
CA THR A 38 -12.16 21.01 5.97
C THR A 38 -10.99 21.03 6.97
N HIS A 39 -9.90 21.73 6.66
CA HIS A 39 -8.74 21.84 7.58
C HIS A 39 -9.01 22.78 8.77
N ASP A 40 -9.66 23.91 8.52
CA ASP A 40 -9.74 25.03 9.47
C ASP A 40 -11.04 25.06 10.30
N SER A 41 -11.85 24.00 10.25
CA SER A 41 -13.09 23.94 11.03
C SER A 41 -12.79 23.63 12.51
N ALA A 42 -13.63 24.08 13.44
CA ALA A 42 -13.50 23.73 14.85
C ALA A 42 -13.56 22.20 15.08
N GLU A 43 -14.24 21.49 14.17
CA GLU A 43 -14.38 20.04 14.16
C GLU A 43 -13.34 19.35 13.26
N GLY A 44 -12.39 20.12 12.70
CA GLY A 44 -11.36 19.67 11.78
C GLY A 44 -11.94 18.95 10.56
N ILE A 45 -11.28 17.86 10.17
CA ILE A 45 -11.64 16.98 9.06
C ILE A 45 -12.95 16.21 9.33
N ALA A 46 -13.31 15.98 10.59
CA ALA A 46 -14.47 15.17 10.93
C ALA A 46 -15.78 15.75 10.35
N LYS A 47 -15.87 17.09 10.24
CA LYS A 47 -17.00 17.75 9.57
C LYS A 47 -17.09 17.38 8.08
N GLY A 48 -15.99 17.48 7.34
CA GLY A 48 -15.95 17.09 5.94
C GLY A 48 -16.35 15.63 5.72
N ILE A 49 -15.91 14.72 6.61
CA ILE A 49 -16.32 13.31 6.58
C ILE A 49 -17.84 13.16 6.79
N VAL A 50 -18.45 13.92 7.71
CA VAL A 50 -19.91 13.88 7.92
C VAL A 50 -20.66 14.40 6.70
N ASP A 51 -20.24 15.55 6.18
CA ASP A 51 -20.89 16.22 5.06
C ASP A 51 -20.87 15.32 3.82
N ILE A 52 -19.73 14.67 3.56
CA ILE A 52 -19.60 13.78 2.40
C ILE A 52 -20.41 12.49 2.56
N ILE A 53 -20.44 11.88 3.75
CA ILE A 53 -21.29 10.70 4.03
C ILE A 53 -22.77 11.07 3.84
N SER A 54 -23.20 12.20 4.39
CA SER A 54 -24.60 12.63 4.32
C SER A 54 -25.05 12.88 2.89
N ARG A 55 -24.19 13.52 2.07
CA ARG A 55 -24.44 13.72 0.63
C ARG A 55 -24.47 12.40 -0.13
N LEU A 56 -23.48 11.53 0.10
CA LEU A 56 -23.36 10.24 -0.56
C LEU A 56 -24.59 9.36 -0.29
N LEU A 57 -25.02 9.26 0.98
CA LEU A 57 -26.19 8.47 1.36
C LEU A 57 -27.49 9.11 0.85
N GLY A 58 -27.68 10.40 1.10
CA GLY A 58 -28.92 11.11 0.78
C GLY A 58 -29.19 11.27 -0.71
N ALA A 59 -28.16 11.52 -1.53
CA ALA A 59 -28.32 11.67 -2.98
C ALA A 59 -28.58 10.34 -3.71
N ASN A 60 -28.36 9.19 -3.04
CA ASN A 60 -28.44 7.87 -3.64
C ASN A 60 -29.44 6.95 -2.94
N ASP A 61 -30.30 7.50 -2.07
CA ASP A 61 -31.31 6.78 -1.29
C ASP A 61 -30.76 5.54 -0.55
N ILE A 62 -29.52 5.63 -0.04
CA ILE A 62 -28.87 4.54 0.69
C ILE A 62 -29.22 4.65 2.18
N PRO A 63 -29.96 3.70 2.77
CA PRO A 63 -30.24 3.72 4.20
C PRO A 63 -28.97 3.48 5.02
N PRO A 64 -28.72 4.23 6.11
CA PRO A 64 -27.53 4.03 6.95
C PRO A 64 -27.35 2.60 7.49
N GLN A 65 -28.46 1.89 7.75
CA GLN A 65 -28.47 0.50 8.22
C GLN A 65 -27.98 -0.53 7.16
N ASP A 66 -27.88 -0.12 5.90
CA ASP A 66 -27.38 -0.96 4.83
C ASP A 66 -25.85 -0.88 4.70
N VAL A 67 -25.22 0.08 5.39
CA VAL A 67 -23.75 0.24 5.43
C VAL A 67 -23.12 -0.80 6.35
N VAL A 68 -22.52 -1.83 5.74
CA VAL A 68 -21.83 -2.97 6.39
C VAL A 68 -20.33 -2.76 6.52
N PHE A 69 -19.79 -1.70 5.95
CA PHE A 69 -18.39 -1.38 6.10
C PHE A 69 -18.18 0.10 5.85
N ILE A 70 -17.42 0.74 6.73
CA ILE A 70 -16.98 2.11 6.52
C ILE A 70 -15.53 2.25 6.96
N ALA A 71 -14.69 2.71 6.05
CA ALA A 71 -13.30 2.98 6.32
C ALA A 71 -12.91 4.36 5.81
N HIS A 72 -11.89 4.95 6.45
CA HIS A 72 -11.29 6.18 5.95
C HIS A 72 -9.75 6.09 5.91
N GLY A 73 -9.18 6.66 4.84
CA GLY A 73 -7.77 6.99 4.70
C GLY A 73 -7.52 8.45 5.06
N THR A 74 -6.33 8.73 5.61
CA THR A 74 -5.96 10.08 6.01
C THR A 74 -4.47 10.36 5.87
N THR A 75 -4.14 11.59 5.50
CA THR A 75 -2.77 12.10 5.40
C THR A 75 -2.28 12.78 6.69
N GLN A 76 -3.12 12.81 7.74
CA GLN A 76 -2.84 13.57 8.97
C GLN A 76 -1.54 13.16 9.68
N ALA A 77 -1.24 11.86 9.79
CA ALA A 77 -0.01 11.40 10.41
C ALA A 77 1.24 11.83 9.61
N THR A 78 1.21 11.68 8.29
CA THR A 78 2.30 12.10 7.41
C THR A 78 2.52 13.62 7.50
N ASN A 79 1.46 14.41 7.45
CA ASN A 79 1.57 15.88 7.53
C ASN A 79 2.07 16.33 8.91
N ALA A 80 1.59 15.72 10.00
CA ALA A 80 2.08 16.01 11.35
C ALA A 80 3.59 15.82 11.47
N LEU A 81 4.13 14.73 10.91
CA LEU A 81 5.57 14.47 10.90
C LEU A 81 6.32 15.49 10.02
N LEU A 82 5.82 15.81 8.83
CA LEU A 82 6.46 16.75 7.90
C LEU A 82 6.48 18.19 8.43
N GLU A 83 5.41 18.61 9.10
CA GLU A 83 5.26 19.97 9.64
C GLU A 83 5.95 20.14 11.01
N GLY A 84 6.23 19.02 11.67
CA GLY A 84 6.72 18.96 13.05
C GLY A 84 5.63 19.20 14.09
N ASP A 85 4.35 19.05 13.72
CA ASP A 85 3.20 19.22 14.60
C ASP A 85 2.86 17.90 15.30
N VAL A 86 3.74 17.52 16.23
CA VAL A 86 3.66 16.31 17.04
C VAL A 86 3.96 16.61 18.50
N ALA A 87 3.46 15.77 19.41
CA ALA A 87 3.69 15.95 20.83
C ALA A 87 5.14 15.65 21.21
N ALA A 88 5.73 16.45 22.10
CA ALA A 88 7.00 16.12 22.72
C ALA A 88 6.87 14.83 23.56
N ALA A 89 7.90 13.99 23.56
CA ALA A 89 7.84 12.66 24.19
C ALA A 89 8.78 12.54 25.41
N GLY A 90 8.24 12.03 26.52
CA GLY A 90 9.04 11.59 27.66
C GLY A 90 9.45 10.13 27.49
N ILE A 91 10.71 9.80 27.69
CA ILE A 91 11.21 8.42 27.59
C ILE A 91 11.58 7.93 28.98
N ILE A 92 10.93 6.87 29.44
CA ILE A 92 11.30 6.12 30.63
C ILE A 92 11.94 4.82 30.16
N ALA A 93 13.25 4.77 30.31
CA ALA A 93 14.07 3.66 29.88
C ALA A 93 14.60 2.87 31.07
N MET A 94 14.77 1.57 30.89
CA MET A 94 15.33 0.68 31.92
C MET A 94 16.32 -0.31 31.34
N GLY A 95 17.18 -0.79 32.22
CA GLY A 95 18.10 -1.89 31.97
C GLY A 95 18.90 -2.19 33.23
N SER A 96 19.52 -3.36 33.28
CA SER A 96 20.31 -3.82 34.41
C SER A 96 21.56 -4.56 33.93
N GLY A 97 22.49 -4.81 34.85
CA GLY A 97 23.71 -5.56 34.57
C GLY A 97 24.71 -4.84 33.66
N ILE A 98 25.60 -5.62 33.04
CA ILE A 98 26.78 -5.13 32.30
C ILE A 98 26.39 -4.28 31.08
N GLU A 99 25.23 -4.55 30.47
CA GLU A 99 24.76 -3.84 29.27
C GLU A 99 23.96 -2.56 29.57
N SER A 100 23.73 -2.24 30.86
CA SER A 100 22.96 -1.07 31.31
C SER A 100 23.45 0.25 30.70
N PHE A 101 24.78 0.43 30.59
CA PHE A 101 25.35 1.62 29.95
C PHE A 101 24.95 1.75 28.46
N LYS A 102 24.96 0.62 27.73
CA LYS A 102 24.56 0.59 26.33
C LYS A 102 23.05 0.81 26.19
N ALA A 103 22.24 0.21 27.05
CA ALA A 103 20.80 0.43 27.09
C ALA A 103 20.44 1.91 27.32
N LYS A 104 21.14 2.58 28.24
CA LYS A 104 20.99 4.02 28.49
C LYS A 104 21.29 4.87 27.25
N SER A 105 22.34 4.52 26.50
CA SER A 105 22.71 5.22 25.27
C SER A 105 21.73 4.94 24.12
N ASP A 106 21.37 3.68 23.92
CA ASP A 106 20.48 3.24 22.83
C ASP A 106 19.05 3.78 23.00
N THR A 107 18.60 3.96 24.24
CA THR A 107 17.26 4.52 24.53
C THR A 107 17.23 6.04 24.55
N ASN A 108 18.39 6.71 24.61
CA ASN A 108 18.45 8.16 24.51
C ASN A 108 18.47 8.56 23.03
N THR A 109 17.29 8.87 22.50
CA THR A 109 17.15 9.22 21.08
C THR A 109 17.70 10.61 20.73
N GLY A 110 17.87 11.48 21.73
CA GLY A 110 17.95 12.92 21.50
C GLY A 110 16.68 13.44 20.81
N ASP A 111 16.75 14.68 20.33
CA ASP A 111 15.71 15.18 19.44
C ASP A 111 15.82 14.50 18.08
N ILE A 112 14.67 14.09 17.54
CA ILE A 112 14.60 13.35 16.28
C ILE A 112 14.23 14.34 15.18
N GLU A 113 15.04 14.45 14.14
CA GLU A 113 14.65 15.22 12.96
C GLU A 113 13.54 14.45 12.22
N LEU A 114 12.42 15.10 11.95
CA LEU A 114 11.27 14.50 11.26
C LEU A 114 11.26 14.89 9.78
N ALA A 115 11.60 16.14 9.52
CA ALA A 115 11.79 16.74 8.21
C ALA A 115 12.83 17.86 8.34
N LYS A 116 13.32 18.39 7.22
CA LYS A 116 14.38 19.41 7.20
C LYS A 116 14.06 20.57 8.15
N GLY A 117 14.82 20.68 9.24
CA GLY A 117 14.65 21.75 10.24
C GLY A 117 13.43 21.60 11.18
N LYS A 118 12.77 20.45 11.18
CA LYS A 118 11.62 20.11 12.04
C LYS A 118 12.01 18.96 12.96
N TYR A 119 11.85 19.16 14.27
CA TYR A 119 12.34 18.22 15.28
C TYR A 119 11.25 17.81 16.26
N LEU A 120 11.16 16.50 16.52
CA LEU A 120 10.48 15.96 17.68
C LEU A 120 11.37 16.14 18.91
N ARG A 121 10.85 16.81 19.93
CA ARG A 121 11.54 16.99 21.21
C ARG A 121 11.37 15.79 22.12
N THR A 122 12.44 15.39 22.78
CA THR A 122 12.40 14.28 23.75
C THR A 122 13.00 14.64 25.11
N VAL A 123 12.51 14.01 26.18
CA VAL A 123 13.11 14.08 27.52
C VAL A 123 13.36 12.66 28.03
N HIS A 124 14.62 12.28 28.19
CA HIS A 124 15.01 10.92 28.58
C HIS A 124 15.30 10.78 30.07
N ARG A 125 14.76 9.73 30.69
CA ARG A 125 15.06 9.29 32.05
C ARG A 125 15.38 7.80 32.01
N TYR A 126 16.51 7.42 32.59
CA TYR A 126 16.98 6.04 32.63
C TYR A 126 17.06 5.56 34.07
N PHE A 127 16.51 4.37 34.34
CA PHE A 127 16.55 3.71 35.63
C PHE A 127 17.33 2.42 35.50
N GLU A 128 18.43 2.32 36.25
CA GLU A 128 19.21 1.09 36.34
C GLU A 128 18.51 0.12 37.30
N THR A 129 17.66 -0.74 36.76
CA THR A 129 16.83 -1.69 37.50
C THR A 129 16.31 -2.79 36.56
N ASP A 130 16.03 -3.95 37.13
CA ASP A 130 15.30 -5.07 36.51
C ASP A 130 13.80 -5.07 36.87
N SER A 131 13.35 -4.12 37.70
CA SER A 131 11.98 -4.07 38.19
C SER A 131 11.47 -2.64 38.29
N ALA A 132 10.48 -2.30 37.44
CA ALA A 132 9.81 -1.00 37.52
C ALA A 132 9.16 -0.76 38.89
N GLU A 133 8.69 -1.81 39.58
CA GLU A 133 8.07 -1.66 40.90
C GLU A 133 9.08 -1.22 41.96
N ALA A 134 10.34 -1.69 41.88
CA ALA A 134 11.39 -1.30 42.81
C ALA A 134 11.74 0.20 42.72
N LYS A 135 11.48 0.82 41.56
CA LYS A 135 11.74 2.23 41.26
C LYS A 135 10.47 3.06 41.08
N LYS A 136 9.32 2.56 41.53
CA LYS A 136 7.99 3.16 41.33
C LYS A 136 7.91 4.63 41.70
N GLU A 137 8.41 5.03 42.87
CA GLU A 137 8.31 6.42 43.32
C GLU A 137 9.20 7.35 42.48
N GLU A 138 10.39 6.89 42.05
CA GLU A 138 11.28 7.65 41.16
C GLU A 138 10.68 7.78 39.74
N ILE A 139 10.06 6.71 39.24
CA ILE A 139 9.32 6.70 37.97
C ILE A 139 8.13 7.67 38.03
N LYS A 140 7.34 7.65 39.11
CA LYS A 140 6.23 8.59 39.32
C LYS A 140 6.70 10.04 39.36
N ALA A 141 7.82 10.31 40.03
CA ALA A 141 8.42 11.66 40.03
C ALA A 141 8.86 12.11 38.63
N ALA A 142 9.41 11.21 37.81
CA ALA A 142 9.73 11.50 36.42
C ALA A 142 8.47 11.79 35.57
N LEU A 143 7.38 11.06 35.78
CA LEU A 143 6.09 11.33 35.13
C LEU A 143 5.52 12.71 35.52
N ASP A 144 5.65 13.11 36.79
CA ASP A 144 5.27 14.44 37.26
C ASP A 144 6.16 15.54 36.64
N GLU A 145 7.45 15.29 36.49
CA GLU A 145 8.37 16.17 35.78
C GLU A 145 7.94 16.37 34.31
N PHE A 146 7.58 15.30 33.62
CA PHE A 146 7.11 15.35 32.24
C PHE A 146 5.84 16.18 32.11
N LYS A 147 4.87 15.96 33.02
CA LYS A 147 3.63 16.76 33.06
C LYS A 147 3.92 18.24 33.30
N GLY A 148 4.85 18.56 34.20
CA GLY A 148 5.31 19.93 34.44
C GLY A 148 5.94 20.60 33.20
N LYS A 149 6.54 19.79 32.31
CA LYS A 149 7.10 20.23 31.02
C LYS A 149 6.09 20.23 29.87
N LYS A 150 4.81 19.97 30.14
CA LYS A 150 3.74 19.85 29.13
C LYS A 150 3.99 18.71 28.12
N ILE A 151 4.66 17.65 28.56
CA ILE A 151 4.76 16.40 27.81
C ILE A 151 3.47 15.61 28.05
N GLU A 152 2.81 15.23 26.96
CA GLU A 152 1.53 14.51 27.00
C GLU A 152 1.68 13.00 26.78
N VAL A 153 2.85 12.56 26.31
CA VAL A 153 3.09 11.18 25.86
C VAL A 153 4.37 10.59 26.47
N VAL A 154 4.31 9.33 26.87
CA VAL A 154 5.40 8.59 27.53
C VAL A 154 5.76 7.33 26.75
N VAL A 155 7.05 7.10 26.54
CA VAL A 155 7.57 5.85 26.00
C VAL A 155 8.19 5.04 27.11
N ALA A 156 7.74 3.80 27.26
CA ALA A 156 8.38 2.81 28.12
C ALA A 156 9.28 1.91 27.25
N SER A 157 10.59 1.84 27.53
CA SER A 157 11.51 1.03 26.73
C SER A 157 12.53 0.32 27.60
N GLU A 158 12.56 -1.00 27.52
CA GLU A 158 13.46 -1.83 28.32
C GLU A 158 14.40 -2.66 27.43
N ALA A 159 15.66 -2.80 27.82
CA ALA A 159 16.53 -3.80 27.22
C ALA A 159 15.92 -5.21 27.37
N PHE A 160 15.86 -5.99 26.29
CA PHE A 160 15.18 -7.31 26.28
C PHE A 160 13.68 -7.28 26.61
N GLY A 161 13.01 -6.11 26.58
CA GLY A 161 11.56 -6.00 26.79
C GLY A 161 10.67 -6.72 25.76
N VAL A 162 11.27 -7.27 24.69
CA VAL A 162 10.58 -8.14 23.73
C VAL A 162 10.43 -9.57 24.23
N ASP A 163 11.30 -9.99 25.16
CA ASP A 163 11.27 -11.30 25.79
C ASP A 163 10.30 -11.29 27.00
N ASP A 164 10.33 -10.20 27.79
CA ASP A 164 9.35 -9.94 28.85
C ASP A 164 8.98 -8.45 28.91
N ALA A 165 7.72 -8.14 28.62
CA ALA A 165 7.19 -6.77 28.58
C ALA A 165 6.60 -6.29 29.92
N GLN A 166 6.75 -7.03 31.02
CA GLN A 166 6.10 -6.69 32.30
C GLN A 166 6.46 -5.30 32.82
N ASN A 167 7.74 -4.90 32.77
CA ASN A 167 8.13 -3.59 33.30
C ASN A 167 7.68 -2.45 32.39
N GLU A 168 7.73 -2.62 31.06
CA GLU A 168 7.16 -1.66 30.12
C GLU A 168 5.66 -1.43 30.40
N ARG A 169 4.89 -2.50 30.59
CA ARG A 169 3.44 -2.41 30.92
C ARG A 169 3.19 -1.71 32.25
N LYS A 170 4.00 -1.95 33.28
CA LYS A 170 3.88 -1.27 34.58
C LYS A 170 4.10 0.24 34.44
N ILE A 171 5.11 0.67 33.69
CA ILE A 171 5.35 2.10 33.43
C ILE A 171 4.16 2.72 32.71
N MET A 172 3.64 2.05 31.68
CA MET A 172 2.46 2.51 30.95
C MET A 172 1.24 2.65 31.87
N GLN A 173 1.01 1.70 32.78
CA GLN A 173 -0.05 1.80 33.78
C GLN A 173 0.13 3.04 34.67
N MET A 174 1.34 3.29 35.18
CA MET A 174 1.63 4.48 35.98
C MET A 174 1.45 5.78 35.19
N ALA A 175 1.78 5.80 33.90
CA ALA A 175 1.54 6.94 33.01
C ALA A 175 0.04 7.19 32.81
N ALA A 176 -0.75 6.12 32.59
CA ALA A 176 -2.20 6.20 32.46
C ALA A 176 -2.87 6.75 33.74
N GLU A 177 -2.41 6.35 34.93
CA GLU A 177 -2.87 6.90 36.22
C GLU A 177 -2.63 8.43 36.34
N LYS A 178 -1.65 8.97 35.62
CA LYS A 178 -1.34 10.41 35.56
C LYS A 178 -2.09 11.16 34.46
N GLY A 179 -2.87 10.45 33.63
CA GLY A 179 -3.56 10.98 32.46
C GLY A 179 -2.63 11.26 31.28
N LEU A 180 -1.50 10.56 31.18
CA LEU A 180 -0.56 10.65 30.07
C LEU A 180 -0.81 9.50 29.10
N TYR A 181 -0.71 9.78 27.79
CA TYR A 181 -0.67 8.71 26.80
C TYR A 181 0.64 7.95 26.91
N SER A 182 0.64 6.68 26.51
CA SER A 182 1.86 5.88 26.57
C SER A 182 1.99 4.89 25.43
N THR A 183 3.24 4.55 25.09
CA THR A 183 3.59 3.48 24.15
C THR A 183 4.69 2.62 24.75
N GLY A 184 4.49 1.31 24.77
CA GLY A 184 5.56 0.35 25.07
C GLY A 184 6.41 0.04 23.84
N GLY A 185 7.72 -0.13 24.01
CA GLY A 185 8.60 -0.62 22.96
C GLY A 185 8.08 -1.93 22.33
N HIS A 186 7.59 -2.85 23.16
CA HIS A 186 7.03 -4.15 22.74
C HIS A 186 5.71 -4.05 21.94
N GLU A 187 4.93 -2.97 22.10
CA GLU A 187 3.68 -2.78 21.35
C GLU A 187 3.95 -2.40 19.90
N VAL A 188 5.05 -1.69 19.66
CA VAL A 188 5.41 -1.17 18.33
C VAL A 188 6.24 -2.18 17.54
N SER A 189 7.15 -2.90 18.20
CA SER A 189 7.92 -3.96 17.56
C SER A 189 8.40 -5.00 18.56
N GLN A 190 8.33 -6.28 18.16
CA GLN A 190 8.90 -7.41 18.90
C GLN A 190 10.31 -7.80 18.40
N LEU A 191 10.95 -6.96 17.59
CA LEU A 191 12.31 -7.19 17.12
C LEU A 191 13.36 -6.69 18.12
N TYR A 192 14.51 -7.36 18.15
CA TYR A 192 15.72 -6.82 18.79
C TYR A 192 16.21 -5.57 18.05
N GLY A 193 17.02 -4.76 18.74
CA GLY A 193 17.47 -3.46 18.24
C GLY A 193 16.86 -2.31 19.04
N LEU A 194 17.22 -2.24 20.33
CA LEU A 194 16.67 -1.32 21.32
C LEU A 194 16.63 0.14 20.84
N LYS A 195 17.66 0.59 20.13
CA LYS A 195 17.73 1.95 19.57
C LYS A 195 16.66 2.24 18.52
N VAL A 196 16.49 1.34 17.55
CA VAL A 196 15.49 1.49 16.48
C VAL A 196 14.07 1.31 17.06
N ARG A 197 13.90 0.35 17.99
CA ARG A 197 12.62 0.13 18.67
C ARG A 197 12.19 1.33 19.50
N THR A 198 13.08 1.86 20.35
CA THR A 198 12.80 3.06 21.16
C THR A 198 12.46 4.24 20.26
N ARG A 199 13.23 4.47 19.19
CA ARG A 199 12.94 5.54 18.24
C ARG A 199 11.57 5.39 17.58
N THR A 200 11.22 4.17 17.16
CA THR A 200 9.92 3.90 16.54
C THR A 200 8.79 4.15 17.54
N ALA A 201 8.96 3.71 18.80
CA ALA A 201 8.00 3.96 19.88
C ALA A 201 7.84 5.46 20.20
N VAL A 202 8.93 6.23 20.16
CA VAL A 202 8.92 7.69 20.33
C VAL A 202 8.16 8.39 19.21
N ILE A 203 8.41 8.03 17.95
CA ILE A 203 7.65 8.58 16.81
C ILE A 203 6.18 8.20 16.91
N ASN A 204 5.87 6.94 17.24
CA ASN A 204 4.50 6.47 17.43
C ASN A 204 3.77 7.24 18.53
N ALA A 205 4.36 7.34 19.72
CA ALA A 205 3.78 8.02 20.86
C ALA A 205 3.46 9.49 20.54
N SER A 206 4.36 10.17 19.83
CA SER A 206 4.21 11.58 19.47
C SER A 206 2.97 11.90 18.62
N LEU A 207 2.46 10.90 17.89
CA LEU A 207 1.28 11.03 17.04
C LEU A 207 -0.03 10.82 17.78
N ILE A 208 -0.02 10.14 18.94
CA ILE A 208 -1.24 9.73 19.65
C ILE A 208 -2.19 10.91 19.86
N PRO A 209 -1.80 12.05 20.47
CA PRO A 209 -2.78 13.09 20.81
C PRO A 209 -3.52 13.66 19.59
N LYS A 210 -2.79 13.92 18.50
CA LYS A 210 -3.35 14.50 17.28
C LYS A 210 -4.23 13.50 16.52
N MET A 211 -3.80 12.24 16.43
CA MET A 211 -4.59 11.20 15.76
C MET A 211 -5.84 10.84 16.56
N MET A 212 -5.74 10.78 17.89
CA MET A 212 -6.87 10.48 18.78
C MET A 212 -8.01 11.47 18.61
N LYS A 213 -7.69 12.76 18.67
CA LYS A 213 -8.69 13.82 18.47
C LYS A 213 -9.46 13.64 17.17
N THR A 214 -8.77 13.30 16.09
CA THR A 214 -9.39 13.15 14.76
C THR A 214 -10.24 11.89 14.68
N ALA A 215 -9.72 10.76 15.17
CA ALA A 215 -10.40 9.48 15.10
C ALA A 215 -11.66 9.42 15.99
N ASP A 216 -11.59 9.92 17.23
CA ASP A 216 -12.73 9.92 18.16
C ASP A 216 -13.89 10.79 17.65
N MET A 217 -13.56 11.94 17.07
CA MET A 217 -14.55 12.84 16.47
C MET A 217 -15.22 12.19 15.26
N THR A 218 -14.43 11.54 14.39
CA THR A 218 -14.94 10.86 13.20
C THR A 218 -15.82 9.66 13.58
N GLU A 219 -15.39 8.85 14.55
CA GLU A 219 -16.15 7.71 15.06
C GLU A 219 -17.51 8.15 15.63
N SER A 220 -17.50 9.19 16.46
CA SER A 220 -18.73 9.76 17.05
C SER A 220 -19.68 10.29 15.99
N CYS A 221 -19.14 10.86 14.92
CA CYS A 221 -19.91 11.34 13.77
C CYS A 221 -20.56 10.21 12.99
N VAL A 222 -19.81 9.16 12.65
CA VAL A 222 -20.33 7.97 11.93
C VAL A 222 -21.49 7.35 12.71
N LYS A 223 -21.36 7.20 14.02
CA LYS A 223 -22.43 6.70 14.90
C LYS A 223 -23.67 7.60 14.90
N ARG A 224 -23.50 8.93 14.88
CA ARG A 224 -24.61 9.89 14.79
C ARG A 224 -25.36 9.84 13.46
N SER A 225 -24.71 9.43 12.37
CA SER A 225 -25.34 9.23 11.06
C SER A 225 -26.22 7.97 10.96
N GLY A 226 -26.33 7.18 12.04
CA GLY A 226 -27.15 5.96 12.08
C GLY A 226 -26.49 4.74 11.44
N ILE A 227 -25.20 4.82 11.10
CA ILE A 227 -24.41 3.69 10.60
C ILE A 227 -24.06 2.80 11.80
N GLY A 228 -24.40 1.51 11.70
CA GLY A 228 -24.17 0.52 12.77
C GLY A 228 -22.79 -0.14 12.75
N SER A 229 -22.06 -0.05 11.64
CA SER A 229 -20.69 -0.59 11.51
C SER A 229 -19.66 0.33 12.17
N ASP A 230 -18.63 -0.27 12.77
CA ASP A 230 -17.53 0.47 13.36
C ASP A 230 -16.66 1.12 12.29
N LEU A 231 -16.16 2.32 12.59
CA LEU A 231 -15.24 3.03 11.70
C LEU A 231 -13.87 2.34 11.67
N MET A 232 -13.42 2.02 10.47
CA MET A 232 -12.09 1.48 10.21
C MET A 232 -11.14 2.55 9.67
N ILE A 233 -9.85 2.43 9.98
CA ILE A 233 -8.80 3.36 9.57
C ILE A 233 -7.81 2.65 8.67
N MET A 234 -7.51 3.26 7.52
CA MET A 234 -6.55 2.74 6.56
C MET A 234 -5.13 2.74 7.13
N ARG A 235 -4.40 1.66 6.88
CA ARG A 235 -3.00 1.45 7.28
C ARG A 235 -2.04 1.67 6.12
N CYS A 236 -0.78 1.89 6.45
CA CYS A 236 0.35 2.08 5.54
C CYS A 236 0.75 0.82 4.77
N ASP A 237 0.17 -0.34 5.07
CA ASP A 237 0.47 -1.65 4.48
C ASP A 237 -0.69 -2.22 3.64
N GLY A 238 -1.68 -1.39 3.32
CA GLY A 238 -2.82 -1.75 2.46
C GLY A 238 -4.00 -2.40 3.18
N GLY A 239 -3.91 -2.58 4.51
CA GLY A 239 -5.02 -3.06 5.33
C GLY A 239 -5.78 -1.94 6.04
N VAL A 240 -6.75 -2.32 6.86
CA VAL A 240 -7.43 -1.44 7.81
C VAL A 240 -7.32 -1.95 9.24
N MET A 241 -7.51 -1.05 10.21
CA MET A 241 -7.58 -1.35 11.64
C MET A 241 -8.69 -0.56 12.33
N SER A 242 -9.12 -1.01 13.50
CA SER A 242 -10.11 -0.29 14.31
C SER A 242 -9.51 1.00 14.90
N VAL A 243 -10.38 1.91 15.35
CA VAL A 243 -9.97 3.09 16.11
C VAL A 243 -9.20 2.71 17.38
N GLU A 244 -9.54 1.59 18.03
CA GLU A 244 -8.82 1.10 19.22
C GLU A 244 -7.34 0.80 18.92
N GLU A 245 -7.07 0.17 17.78
CA GLU A 245 -5.70 -0.15 17.39
C GLU A 245 -4.91 1.09 16.96
N VAL A 246 -5.58 2.10 16.37
CA VAL A 246 -4.97 3.41 16.09
C VAL A 246 -4.50 4.08 17.37
N ARG A 247 -5.17 3.88 18.51
CA ARG A 247 -4.75 4.46 19.81
C ARG A 247 -3.39 3.93 20.25
N LYS A 248 -3.07 2.68 19.89
CA LYS A 248 -1.80 2.01 20.24
C LYS A 248 -0.72 2.29 19.22
N ARG A 249 -1.06 2.21 17.93
CA ARG A 249 -0.11 2.25 16.81
C ARG A 249 -0.51 3.29 15.74
N PRO A 250 -0.70 4.59 16.08
CA PRO A 250 -1.08 5.61 15.09
C PRO A 250 -0.06 5.76 13.96
N ILE A 251 1.20 5.38 14.19
CA ILE A 251 2.25 5.37 13.17
C ILE A 251 1.89 4.53 11.93
N LEU A 252 1.04 3.52 12.08
CA LEU A 252 0.55 2.69 10.97
C LEU A 252 -0.38 3.46 10.01
N THR A 253 -0.84 4.66 10.34
CA THR A 253 -1.68 5.48 9.44
C THR A 253 -0.85 6.37 8.49
N MET A 254 0.48 6.37 8.63
CA MET A 254 1.39 7.10 7.75
C MET A 254 1.27 6.59 6.31
N LEU A 255 1.22 7.47 5.31
CA LEU A 255 1.09 7.07 3.88
C LEU A 255 -0.17 6.24 3.57
N SER A 256 -1.23 6.33 4.38
CA SER A 256 -2.42 5.49 4.20
C SER A 256 -3.16 5.72 2.87
N GLY A 257 -3.13 6.93 2.31
CA GLY A 257 -3.72 7.23 1.00
C GLY A 257 -3.06 6.43 -0.14
N LEU A 258 -1.72 6.41 -0.18
CA LEU A 258 -0.96 5.61 -1.14
C LEU A 258 -1.26 4.12 -0.97
N ALA A 259 -1.34 3.68 0.29
CA ALA A 259 -1.70 2.31 0.58
C ALA A 259 -3.10 1.94 0.11
N ALA A 260 -4.01 2.90 0.10
CA ALA A 260 -5.35 2.71 -0.39
C ALA A 260 -5.34 2.58 -1.93
N GLY A 261 -4.58 3.41 -2.64
CA GLY A 261 -4.43 3.28 -4.10
C GLY A 261 -3.97 1.89 -4.51
N VAL A 262 -2.94 1.36 -3.83
CA VAL A 262 -2.44 0.00 -4.12
C VAL A 262 -3.45 -1.09 -3.71
N ALA A 263 -4.17 -0.93 -2.60
CA ALA A 263 -5.25 -1.84 -2.22
C ALA A 263 -6.34 -1.87 -3.29
N GLY A 264 -6.70 -0.71 -3.86
CA GLY A 264 -7.59 -0.59 -5.00
C GLY A 264 -7.07 -1.35 -6.22
N ALA A 265 -5.80 -1.18 -6.59
CA ALA A 265 -5.19 -1.91 -7.70
C ALA A 265 -5.18 -3.44 -7.49
N LEU A 266 -4.92 -3.91 -6.26
CA LEU A 266 -4.97 -5.35 -5.96
C LEU A 266 -6.38 -5.93 -6.04
N MET A 267 -7.36 -5.22 -5.47
CA MET A 267 -8.69 -5.78 -5.22
C MET A 267 -9.69 -5.49 -6.33
N TYR A 268 -9.61 -4.30 -6.93
CA TYR A 268 -10.49 -3.86 -8.01
C TYR A 268 -9.92 -4.19 -9.39
N GLU A 269 -8.64 -3.88 -9.63
CA GLU A 269 -7.96 -4.23 -10.90
C GLU A 269 -7.47 -5.68 -10.94
N ARG A 270 -7.59 -6.41 -9.82
CA ARG A 270 -7.32 -7.85 -9.75
C ARG A 270 -5.88 -8.20 -10.18
N LEU A 271 -4.95 -7.27 -9.97
CA LEU A 271 -3.55 -7.38 -10.37
C LEU A 271 -2.80 -8.37 -9.47
N SER A 272 -2.11 -9.34 -10.06
CA SER A 272 -1.25 -10.30 -9.33
C SER A 272 0.24 -9.98 -9.39
N ASP A 273 0.75 -9.56 -10.54
CA ASP A 273 2.14 -9.17 -10.71
C ASP A 273 2.21 -7.93 -11.60
N GLY A 274 2.85 -6.86 -11.12
CA GLY A 274 2.91 -5.60 -11.85
C GLY A 274 3.47 -4.45 -11.03
N ILE A 275 3.55 -3.29 -11.68
CA ILE A 275 3.98 -2.04 -11.06
C ILE A 275 2.84 -1.04 -11.19
N PHE A 276 2.40 -0.52 -10.06
CA PHE A 276 1.29 0.42 -9.97
C PHE A 276 1.82 1.84 -9.79
N PHE A 277 1.30 2.75 -10.62
CA PHE A 277 1.66 4.16 -10.67
C PHE A 277 0.46 4.99 -10.25
N GLU A 278 0.45 5.50 -9.02
CA GLU A 278 -0.56 6.46 -8.59
C GLU A 278 -0.08 7.87 -8.97
N ALA A 279 -0.62 8.40 -10.07
CA ALA A 279 -0.18 9.67 -10.63
C ALA A 279 -1.22 10.77 -10.39
N GLY A 280 -0.81 11.77 -9.60
CA GLY A 280 -1.61 12.98 -9.32
C GLY A 280 -1.26 14.14 -10.26
N GLY A 281 -1.46 15.38 -9.81
CA GLY A 281 -1.04 16.59 -10.54
C GLY A 281 0.41 17.01 -10.29
N THR A 282 1.05 16.47 -9.25
CA THR A 282 2.34 16.95 -8.72
C THR A 282 3.40 15.87 -8.71
N SER A 283 3.01 14.67 -8.26
CA SER A 283 3.87 13.54 -8.01
C SER A 283 3.26 12.26 -8.54
N THR A 284 4.13 11.28 -8.76
CA THR A 284 3.78 9.91 -9.09
C THR A 284 4.38 9.00 -8.05
N ASP A 285 3.55 8.16 -7.45
CA ASP A 285 3.93 7.18 -6.46
C ASP A 285 3.96 5.79 -7.12
N ILE A 286 5.11 5.12 -7.05
CA ILE A 286 5.37 3.88 -7.79
C ILE A 286 5.52 2.73 -6.79
N SER A 287 4.70 1.70 -6.92
CA SER A 287 4.69 0.54 -6.02
C SER A 287 4.72 -0.78 -6.78
N VAL A 288 5.18 -1.84 -6.10
CA VAL A 288 5.35 -3.18 -6.69
C VAL A 288 4.34 -4.14 -6.12
N ILE A 289 3.67 -4.87 -7.02
CA ILE A 289 2.80 -5.99 -6.71
C ILE A 289 3.44 -7.27 -7.25
N LYS A 290 3.61 -8.27 -6.39
CA LYS A 290 4.18 -9.58 -6.71
C LYS A 290 3.36 -10.69 -6.07
N ASN A 291 3.00 -11.72 -6.83
CA ASN A 291 2.19 -12.85 -6.36
C ASN A 291 0.89 -12.44 -5.61
N GLY A 292 0.21 -11.40 -6.08
CA GLY A 292 -1.02 -10.87 -5.48
C GLY A 292 -0.80 -10.12 -4.16
N ARG A 293 0.44 -9.71 -3.87
CA ARG A 293 0.80 -8.96 -2.66
C ARG A 293 1.57 -7.71 -3.01
N VAL A 294 1.33 -6.64 -2.27
CA VAL A 294 2.20 -5.46 -2.34
C VAL A 294 3.51 -5.75 -1.62
N MET A 295 4.61 -5.31 -2.20
CA MET A 295 5.91 -5.38 -1.54
C MET A 295 6.01 -4.32 -0.45
N ILE A 296 6.57 -4.72 0.69
CA ILE A 296 6.71 -3.89 1.89
C ILE A 296 8.19 -3.73 2.27
N LYS A 297 8.51 -2.62 2.93
CA LYS A 297 9.80 -2.33 3.53
C LYS A 297 9.65 -1.54 4.82
N TYR A 298 10.71 -1.53 5.61
CA TYR A 298 10.82 -0.63 6.74
C TYR A 298 10.87 0.83 6.28
N ALA A 299 9.90 1.62 6.75
CA ALA A 299 9.81 3.03 6.48
C ALA A 299 10.92 3.81 7.21
N GLN A 300 11.22 4.99 6.68
CA GLN A 300 12.10 5.97 7.31
C GLN A 300 11.33 7.24 7.61
N VAL A 301 11.66 7.88 8.74
CA VAL A 301 11.10 9.18 9.13
C VAL A 301 12.29 10.12 9.37
N GLY A 302 12.36 11.23 8.66
CA GLY A 302 13.48 12.18 8.74
C GLY A 302 14.87 11.56 8.52
N GLY A 303 14.96 10.53 7.66
CA GLY A 303 16.20 9.78 7.42
C GLY A 303 16.55 8.76 8.51
N HIS A 304 15.68 8.58 9.51
CA HIS A 304 15.85 7.58 10.54
C HIS A 304 15.09 6.30 10.22
N LYS A 305 15.79 5.16 10.25
CA LYS A 305 15.16 3.82 10.15
C LYS A 305 14.19 3.58 11.31
N THR A 306 13.08 2.94 11.00
CA THR A 306 12.03 2.55 11.94
C THR A 306 11.67 1.06 11.76
N TYR A 307 10.96 0.47 12.72
CA TYR A 307 10.35 -0.86 12.54
C TYR A 307 8.91 -0.81 12.00
N LEU A 308 8.54 0.29 11.34
CA LEU A 308 7.27 0.40 10.64
C LEU A 308 7.38 -0.29 9.28
N ASN A 309 6.67 -1.40 9.08
CA ASN A 309 6.49 -1.96 7.75
C ASN A 309 5.45 -1.13 6.99
N SER A 310 5.88 -0.51 5.90
CA SER A 310 5.05 0.24 4.96
C SER A 310 5.20 -0.36 3.58
N LEU A 311 4.27 -0.08 2.67
CA LEU A 311 4.46 -0.38 1.26
C LEU A 311 5.77 0.25 0.76
N ASP A 312 6.52 -0.46 -0.08
CA ASP A 312 7.64 0.13 -0.80
C ASP A 312 7.09 1.00 -1.92
N VAL A 313 7.07 2.31 -1.66
CA VAL A 313 6.62 3.32 -2.59
C VAL A 313 7.78 4.23 -2.93
N ARG A 314 8.03 4.42 -4.23
CA ARG A 314 9.01 5.36 -4.75
C ARG A 314 8.28 6.57 -5.30
N THR A 315 8.36 7.68 -4.57
CA THR A 315 7.74 8.95 -4.97
C THR A 315 8.67 9.73 -5.89
N LEU A 316 8.16 10.12 -7.05
CA LEU A 316 8.80 11.06 -7.94
C LEU A 316 7.99 12.36 -7.97
N GLY A 317 8.65 13.51 -7.80
CA GLY A 317 8.05 14.84 -7.91
C GLY A 317 7.72 15.24 -9.35
N MET A 318 7.04 14.36 -10.09
CA MET A 318 6.67 14.56 -11.47
C MET A 318 5.35 13.83 -11.78
N ALA A 319 4.41 14.50 -12.43
CA ALA A 319 3.13 13.95 -12.87
C ALA A 319 2.51 14.82 -13.98
N GLY A 320 1.22 14.65 -14.28
CA GLY A 320 0.57 15.36 -15.39
C GLY A 320 0.70 16.88 -15.36
N GLY A 321 0.69 17.47 -14.17
CA GLY A 321 0.81 18.91 -13.99
C GLY A 321 2.23 19.47 -13.99
N SER A 322 3.25 18.63 -14.14
CA SER A 322 4.65 19.06 -14.07
C SER A 322 4.99 20.05 -15.16
N MET A 323 5.62 21.15 -14.75
CA MET A 323 6.04 22.24 -15.63
C MET A 323 7.30 21.84 -16.40
N ILE A 324 7.45 22.38 -17.60
CA ILE A 324 8.60 22.14 -18.47
C ILE A 324 9.70 23.16 -18.14
N LYS A 325 10.91 22.68 -17.86
CA LYS A 325 12.09 23.50 -17.60
C LYS A 325 12.87 23.72 -18.90
N VAL A 326 13.21 24.98 -19.19
CA VAL A 326 13.87 25.40 -20.41
C VAL A 326 15.07 26.27 -20.09
N GLU A 327 16.24 25.86 -20.57
CA GLU A 327 17.49 26.59 -20.40
C GLU A 327 18.20 26.67 -21.75
N ASN A 328 18.74 27.84 -22.07
CA ASN A 328 19.47 28.09 -23.33
C ASN A 328 18.67 27.67 -24.59
N GLY A 329 17.35 27.91 -24.58
CA GLY A 329 16.45 27.55 -25.68
C GLY A 329 16.22 26.04 -25.85
N ARG A 330 16.49 25.22 -24.83
CA ARG A 330 16.29 23.77 -24.87
C ARG A 330 15.53 23.29 -23.65
N ILE A 331 14.68 22.29 -23.85
CA ILE A 331 14.04 21.56 -22.76
C ILE A 331 15.14 20.81 -22.01
N THR A 332 15.35 21.13 -20.74
CA THR A 332 16.38 20.49 -19.90
C THR A 332 15.79 19.59 -18.83
N ASP A 333 14.56 19.86 -18.38
CA ASP A 333 13.91 19.00 -17.41
C ASP A 333 12.36 19.09 -17.44
N VAL A 334 11.72 18.14 -16.76
CA VAL A 334 10.27 18.13 -16.47
C VAL A 334 10.08 17.99 -14.97
N GLY A 335 9.33 18.93 -14.37
CA GLY A 335 9.25 19.09 -12.92
C GLY A 335 10.51 19.74 -12.33
N PRO A 336 10.71 19.70 -11.00
CA PRO A 336 9.81 19.15 -9.98
C PRO A 336 8.62 20.06 -9.65
N ARG A 337 8.57 21.27 -10.24
CA ARG A 337 7.43 22.19 -10.06
C ARG A 337 6.24 21.76 -10.91
N SER A 338 5.05 22.05 -10.42
CA SER A 338 3.77 21.76 -11.08
C SER A 338 2.95 23.05 -11.17
N ALA A 339 2.06 23.16 -12.16
CA ALA A 339 1.36 24.40 -12.49
C ALA A 339 0.63 25.03 -11.28
N HIS A 340 -0.04 24.24 -10.45
CA HIS A 340 -0.72 24.73 -9.24
C HIS A 340 0.25 25.33 -8.21
N ILE A 341 1.48 24.79 -8.08
CA ILE A 341 2.51 25.35 -7.19
C ILE A 341 2.90 26.76 -7.63
N ALA A 342 2.92 27.00 -8.95
CA ALA A 342 3.20 28.28 -9.59
C ALA A 342 1.98 29.23 -9.63
N GLY A 343 0.82 28.81 -9.12
CA GLY A 343 -0.43 29.58 -9.25
C GLY A 343 -0.91 29.72 -10.71
N LYS A 344 -0.53 28.78 -11.58
CA LYS A 344 -0.90 28.78 -13.00
C LYS A 344 -1.96 27.72 -13.29
N ARG A 345 -2.80 28.00 -14.28
CA ARG A 345 -3.73 27.02 -14.86
C ARG A 345 -2.98 26.08 -15.79
N TYR A 346 -3.51 24.88 -15.97
CA TYR A 346 -3.02 23.88 -16.91
C TYR A 346 -3.51 24.23 -18.32
N GLU A 347 -2.63 24.23 -19.32
CA GLU A 347 -3.03 24.39 -20.72
C GLU A 347 -3.87 23.20 -21.21
N ALA A 348 -3.55 21.99 -20.73
CA ALA A 348 -4.28 20.75 -21.07
C ALA A 348 -5.78 20.80 -20.71
N PHE A 349 -6.16 21.62 -19.74
CA PHE A 349 -7.56 21.78 -19.30
C PHE A 349 -8.11 23.19 -19.60
N ALA A 350 -7.43 23.96 -20.45
CA ALA A 350 -7.95 25.21 -20.98
C ALA A 350 -8.95 24.93 -22.10
N LYS A 351 -9.90 25.84 -22.32
CA LYS A 351 -10.71 25.81 -23.56
C LYS A 351 -9.97 26.51 -24.68
N ALA A 352 -10.15 26.07 -25.92
CA ALA A 352 -9.53 26.70 -27.09
C ALA A 352 -9.72 28.23 -27.15
N CYS A 353 -10.91 28.73 -26.80
CA CYS A 353 -11.22 30.17 -26.78
C CYS A 353 -10.48 30.97 -25.68
N GLU A 354 -9.79 30.31 -24.77
CA GLU A 354 -9.00 30.97 -23.72
C GLU A 354 -7.56 31.25 -24.14
N ILE A 355 -7.04 30.51 -25.13
CA ILE A 355 -5.67 30.61 -25.61
C ILE A 355 -5.66 31.45 -26.88
N ILE A 356 -5.42 32.75 -26.72
CA ILE A 356 -5.47 33.75 -27.81
C ILE A 356 -4.08 34.39 -27.92
N GLU A 357 -3.46 34.26 -29.10
CA GLU A 357 -2.13 34.80 -29.41
C GLU A 357 -1.10 34.50 -28.30
N PRO A 358 -0.88 33.22 -27.96
CA PRO A 358 -0.01 32.86 -26.84
C PRO A 358 1.45 33.22 -27.14
N ALA A 359 2.11 33.83 -26.17
CA ALA A 359 3.54 34.08 -26.18
C ALA A 359 4.23 33.33 -25.02
N VAL A 360 5.37 32.70 -25.29
CA VAL A 360 6.12 31.96 -24.27
C VAL A 360 6.83 32.92 -23.32
N ARG A 361 6.72 32.63 -22.03
CA ARG A 361 7.51 33.25 -20.97
C ARG A 361 8.15 32.18 -20.09
N LEU A 362 9.33 32.48 -19.57
CA LEU A 362 9.95 31.68 -18.52
C LEU A 362 9.74 32.38 -17.18
N ILE A 363 9.25 31.64 -16.19
CA ILE A 363 8.95 32.17 -14.85
C ILE A 363 9.67 31.38 -13.77
N ALA A 364 9.81 32.00 -12.61
CA ALA A 364 10.18 31.35 -11.36
C ALA A 364 8.89 30.99 -10.60
N PRO A 365 8.55 29.69 -10.41
CA PRO A 365 7.32 29.28 -9.71
C PRO A 365 7.26 29.72 -8.24
N LYS A 366 8.42 29.83 -7.58
CA LYS A 366 8.60 30.33 -6.21
C LYS A 366 9.79 31.29 -6.15
N GLU A 367 9.88 32.04 -5.05
CA GLU A 367 10.92 33.06 -4.81
C GLU A 367 12.36 32.52 -4.94
N ASN A 368 12.58 31.27 -4.54
CA ASN A 368 13.90 30.62 -4.61
C ASN A 368 14.11 29.80 -5.89
N ASP A 369 13.16 29.79 -6.83
CA ASP A 369 13.30 29.09 -8.09
C ASP A 369 13.95 30.00 -9.15
N GLU A 370 14.63 29.39 -10.11
CA GLU A 370 15.10 30.10 -11.29
C GLU A 370 13.96 30.36 -12.27
N ALA A 371 14.08 31.45 -13.04
CA ALA A 371 13.08 31.82 -14.04
C ALA A 371 13.24 31.04 -15.35
N ASN A 372 13.11 29.71 -15.26
CA ASN A 372 13.32 28.78 -16.37
C ASN A 372 12.15 27.80 -16.60
N PHE A 373 10.97 28.06 -16.01
CA PHE A 373 9.78 27.24 -16.25
C PHE A 373 8.86 27.86 -17.29
N ALA A 374 8.52 27.09 -18.31
CA ALA A 374 7.78 27.57 -19.46
C ALA A 374 6.27 27.71 -19.19
N VAL A 375 5.75 28.90 -19.47
CA VAL A 375 4.32 29.23 -19.47
C VAL A 375 3.98 29.97 -20.76
N ILE A 376 2.70 30.00 -21.09
CA ILE A 376 2.15 30.88 -22.13
C ILE A 376 1.40 32.04 -21.47
N GLU A 377 1.52 33.22 -22.06
CA GLU A 377 0.71 34.40 -21.76
C GLU A 377 -0.09 34.76 -23.01
N CYS A 378 -1.41 34.88 -22.85
CA CYS A 378 -2.33 35.18 -23.94
C CYS A 378 -2.64 36.67 -23.96
N SER A 379 -2.98 37.22 -25.13
CA SER A 379 -3.30 38.66 -25.29
C SER A 379 -4.54 39.11 -24.49
N ASN A 380 -5.40 38.15 -24.11
CA ASN A 380 -6.55 38.36 -23.22
C ASN A 380 -6.19 38.41 -21.71
N GLY A 381 -4.89 38.41 -21.35
CA GLY A 381 -4.39 38.46 -19.98
C GLY A 381 -4.42 37.13 -19.22
N LYS A 382 -4.88 36.04 -19.84
CA LYS A 382 -4.82 34.69 -19.25
C LYS A 382 -3.42 34.10 -19.41
N SER A 383 -3.04 33.25 -18.47
CA SER A 383 -1.74 32.58 -18.49
C SER A 383 -1.89 31.12 -18.06
N PHE A 384 -1.19 30.23 -18.77
CA PHE A 384 -1.25 28.80 -18.58
C PHE A 384 0.17 28.23 -18.53
N SER A 385 0.39 27.22 -17.69
CA SER A 385 1.63 26.45 -17.73
C SER A 385 1.62 25.50 -18.91
N LEU A 386 2.77 25.31 -19.55
CA LEU A 386 2.98 24.14 -20.41
C LEU A 386 3.32 22.95 -19.50
N THR A 387 2.72 21.80 -19.76
CA THR A 387 2.76 20.66 -18.83
C THR A 387 3.00 19.32 -19.49
N LEU A 388 3.42 18.33 -18.68
CA LEU A 388 3.59 16.95 -19.12
C LEU A 388 2.30 16.36 -19.72
N ALA A 389 1.13 16.69 -19.16
CA ALA A 389 -0.15 16.26 -19.70
C ALA A 389 -0.39 16.82 -21.12
N GLY A 390 -0.03 18.07 -21.39
CA GLY A 390 -0.10 18.64 -22.74
C GLY A 390 0.79 17.90 -23.72
N ALA A 391 2.03 17.58 -23.31
CA ALA A 391 2.97 16.81 -24.12
C ALA A 391 2.42 15.42 -24.48
N ALA A 392 1.88 14.71 -23.48
CA ALA A 392 1.33 13.37 -23.64
C ALA A 392 0.12 13.35 -24.59
N ASN A 393 -0.75 14.35 -24.53
CA ASN A 393 -1.88 14.48 -25.45
C ASN A 393 -1.40 14.74 -26.89
N ILE A 394 -0.38 15.58 -27.10
CA ILE A 394 0.17 15.87 -28.43
C ILE A 394 0.72 14.62 -29.11
N ILE A 395 1.47 13.79 -28.38
CA ILE A 395 2.04 12.56 -28.93
C ILE A 395 1.03 11.39 -28.96
N GLY A 396 -0.21 11.59 -28.53
CA GLY A 396 -1.26 10.57 -28.51
C GLY A 396 -1.04 9.46 -27.47
N ALA A 397 -0.32 9.75 -26.37
CA ALA A 397 -0.10 8.79 -25.30
C ALA A 397 -1.31 8.62 -24.38
N VAL A 398 -2.13 9.67 -24.22
CA VAL A 398 -3.32 9.67 -23.37
C VAL A 398 -4.44 8.88 -24.06
N PRO A 399 -5.04 7.85 -23.41
CA PRO A 399 -6.14 7.10 -24.00
C PRO A 399 -7.40 7.96 -24.18
N ALA A 400 -8.21 7.65 -25.21
CA ALA A 400 -9.49 8.33 -25.41
C ALA A 400 -10.46 8.06 -24.24
N GLY A 401 -11.14 9.11 -23.77
CA GLY A 401 -12.04 9.09 -22.61
C GLY A 401 -11.33 9.12 -21.26
N ASP A 402 -10.00 9.19 -21.23
CA ASP A 402 -9.24 9.30 -19.98
C ASP A 402 -9.45 10.66 -19.30
N TYR A 403 -9.31 10.71 -17.98
CA TYR A 403 -9.44 11.94 -17.21
C TYR A 403 -8.42 13.03 -17.63
N ALA A 404 -7.26 12.61 -18.14
CA ALA A 404 -6.22 13.50 -18.64
C ALA A 404 -6.40 13.91 -20.12
N GLU A 405 -7.46 13.46 -20.79
CA GLU A 405 -7.75 13.87 -22.17
C GLU A 405 -8.00 15.38 -22.24
N ALA A 406 -7.27 16.05 -23.13
CA ALA A 406 -7.26 17.50 -23.26
C ALA A 406 -8.13 18.01 -24.42
N ASP A 407 -8.48 19.29 -24.39
CA ASP A 407 -8.93 20.01 -25.59
C ASP A 407 -7.74 20.17 -26.54
N MET A 408 -7.68 19.31 -27.56
CA MET A 408 -6.56 19.25 -28.50
C MET A 408 -6.32 20.55 -29.26
N GLN A 409 -7.36 21.36 -29.50
CA GLN A 409 -7.19 22.66 -30.14
C GLN A 409 -6.46 23.63 -29.20
N ALA A 410 -6.89 23.68 -27.93
CA ALA A 410 -6.26 24.51 -26.91
C ALA A 410 -4.78 24.13 -26.72
N VAL A 411 -4.50 22.83 -26.57
CA VAL A 411 -3.14 22.30 -26.38
C VAL A 411 -2.26 22.55 -27.60
N ARG A 412 -2.73 22.30 -28.83
CA ARG A 412 -1.93 22.56 -30.02
C ARG A 412 -1.56 24.04 -30.16
N THR A 413 -2.50 24.96 -29.97
CA THR A 413 -2.21 26.40 -30.06
C THR A 413 -1.20 26.85 -29.00
N ALA A 414 -1.28 26.34 -27.76
CA ALA A 414 -0.27 26.59 -26.73
C ALA A 414 1.12 26.12 -27.15
N TRP A 415 1.19 24.89 -27.69
CA TRP A 415 2.44 24.23 -28.00
C TRP A 415 3.05 24.67 -29.32
N GLU A 416 2.28 25.21 -30.27
CA GLU A 416 2.78 25.88 -31.47
C GLU A 416 3.67 27.07 -31.10
N ALA A 417 3.22 27.93 -30.19
CA ALA A 417 4.03 29.04 -29.68
C ALA A 417 5.28 28.53 -28.94
N PHE A 418 5.18 27.40 -28.23
CA PHE A 418 6.32 26.79 -27.57
C PHE A 418 7.35 26.21 -28.54
N ALA A 419 6.88 25.51 -29.56
CA ALA A 419 7.69 24.93 -30.61
C ALA A 419 8.42 26.02 -31.42
N GLU A 420 7.73 27.12 -31.75
CA GLU A 420 8.31 28.30 -32.38
C GLU A 420 9.41 28.93 -31.51
N TYR A 421 9.17 29.10 -30.21
CA TYR A 421 10.17 29.59 -29.26
C TYR A 421 11.43 28.70 -29.20
N LEU A 422 11.28 27.38 -29.31
CA LEU A 422 12.37 26.41 -29.30
C LEU A 422 13.04 26.21 -30.67
N GLY A 423 12.41 26.67 -31.76
CA GLY A 423 12.87 26.44 -33.13
C GLY A 423 12.77 24.98 -33.60
N ILE A 424 11.78 24.23 -33.09
CA ILE A 424 11.52 22.82 -33.44
C ILE A 424 10.03 22.60 -33.75
N SER A 425 9.62 21.39 -34.13
CA SER A 425 8.18 21.08 -34.31
C SER A 425 7.47 20.84 -32.98
N VAL A 426 6.14 20.93 -32.99
CA VAL A 426 5.28 20.64 -31.83
C VAL A 426 5.48 19.20 -31.36
N GLU A 427 5.49 18.25 -32.30
CA GLU A 427 5.67 16.84 -32.02
C GLU A 427 7.08 16.54 -31.47
N GLU A 428 8.11 17.23 -31.95
CA GLU A 428 9.47 17.08 -31.42
C GLU A 428 9.60 17.65 -30.00
N ALA A 429 9.02 18.83 -29.73
CA ALA A 429 9.00 19.41 -28.40
C ALA A 429 8.30 18.48 -27.40
N ALA A 430 7.11 17.99 -27.76
CA ALA A 430 6.34 17.09 -26.92
C ALA A 430 7.04 15.74 -26.71
N GLY A 431 7.64 15.19 -27.77
CA GLY A 431 8.45 13.97 -27.71
C GLY A 431 9.60 14.09 -26.71
N ARG A 432 10.38 15.18 -26.77
CA ARG A 432 11.50 15.42 -25.84
C ARG A 432 11.05 15.52 -24.38
N VAL A 433 9.93 16.19 -24.11
CA VAL A 433 9.33 16.25 -22.76
C VAL A 433 8.98 14.85 -22.26
N MET A 434 8.33 14.04 -23.11
CA MET A 434 7.93 12.68 -22.78
C MET A 434 9.14 11.75 -22.57
N GLU A 435 10.19 11.88 -23.37
CA GLU A 435 11.44 11.12 -23.22
C GLU A 435 12.14 11.41 -21.90
N ILE A 436 12.26 12.69 -21.52
CA ILE A 436 12.87 13.10 -20.24
C ILE A 436 12.07 12.53 -19.07
N ALA A 437 10.75 12.69 -19.11
CA ALA A 437 9.86 12.19 -18.07
C ALA A 437 9.93 10.66 -17.95
N ALA A 438 9.80 9.95 -19.07
CA ALA A 438 9.86 8.49 -19.11
C ALA A 438 11.23 7.96 -18.66
N GLY A 439 12.33 8.64 -19.01
CA GLY A 439 13.68 8.28 -18.59
C GLY A 439 13.86 8.24 -17.07
N LYS A 440 13.31 9.23 -16.36
CA LYS A 440 13.34 9.28 -14.88
C LYS A 440 12.57 8.11 -14.26
N VAL A 441 11.39 7.82 -14.79
CA VAL A 441 10.52 6.76 -14.25
C VAL A 441 11.03 5.38 -14.61
N ARG A 442 11.56 5.19 -15.82
CA ARG A 442 12.18 3.93 -16.27
C ARG A 442 13.26 3.46 -15.31
N ALA A 443 14.13 4.36 -14.85
CA ALA A 443 15.19 4.01 -13.90
C ALA A 443 14.64 3.41 -12.58
N ILE A 444 13.53 3.98 -12.07
CA ILE A 444 12.87 3.48 -10.86
C ILE A 444 12.23 2.11 -11.12
N VAL A 445 11.56 1.96 -12.26
CA VAL A 445 10.92 0.69 -12.66
C VAL A 445 11.98 -0.42 -12.80
N GLU A 446 13.10 -0.15 -13.47
CA GLU A 446 14.20 -1.11 -13.63
C GLU A 446 14.83 -1.51 -12.30
N GLU A 447 15.01 -0.55 -11.37
CA GLU A 447 15.47 -0.82 -10.00
C GLU A 447 14.50 -1.78 -9.28
N LEU A 448 13.19 -1.49 -9.32
CA LEU A 448 12.16 -2.28 -8.66
C LEU A 448 12.07 -3.71 -9.24
N ILE A 449 12.16 -3.85 -10.57
CA ILE A 449 12.17 -5.16 -11.25
C ILE A 449 13.33 -6.01 -10.77
N LYS A 450 14.52 -5.41 -10.69
CA LYS A 450 15.73 -6.09 -10.23
C LYS A 450 15.66 -6.44 -8.75
N GLU A 451 15.26 -5.49 -7.92
CA GLU A 451 15.23 -5.64 -6.46
C GLU A 451 14.24 -6.73 -6.02
N TYR A 452 13.07 -6.77 -6.66
CA TYR A 452 12.03 -7.74 -6.32
C TYR A 452 12.03 -8.97 -7.23
N GLU A 453 13.04 -9.13 -8.09
CA GLU A 453 13.16 -10.27 -9.01
C GLU A 453 11.86 -10.53 -9.77
N LEU A 454 11.25 -9.46 -10.31
CA LEU A 454 10.01 -9.57 -11.07
C LEU A 454 10.27 -10.29 -12.40
N ASN A 455 9.37 -11.19 -12.79
CA ASN A 455 9.48 -11.85 -14.07
C ASN A 455 9.06 -10.88 -15.18
N ALA A 456 10.04 -10.34 -15.92
CA ALA A 456 9.82 -9.36 -16.99
C ALA A 456 8.76 -9.77 -18.04
N ASN A 457 8.51 -11.07 -18.23
CA ASN A 457 7.48 -11.54 -19.17
C ASN A 457 6.04 -11.46 -18.62
N LEU A 458 5.88 -11.21 -17.33
CA LEU A 458 4.59 -11.18 -16.63
C LEU A 458 4.23 -9.79 -16.11
N ILE A 459 5.11 -8.80 -16.27
CA ILE A 459 4.91 -7.45 -15.74
C ILE A 459 3.85 -6.72 -16.54
N SER A 460 2.90 -6.13 -15.82
CA SER A 460 1.99 -5.10 -16.32
C SER A 460 2.23 -3.79 -15.57
N LEU A 461 2.21 -2.67 -16.30
CA LEU A 461 2.23 -1.32 -15.71
C LEU A 461 0.78 -0.82 -15.57
N VAL A 462 0.36 -0.45 -14.37
CA VAL A 462 -1.02 -0.03 -14.11
C VAL A 462 -1.05 1.41 -13.62
N GLY A 463 -1.73 2.29 -14.36
CA GLY A 463 -1.89 3.70 -14.00
C GLY A 463 -3.13 3.93 -13.15
N GLY A 464 -2.98 4.57 -12.00
CA GLY A 464 -4.03 5.09 -11.14
C GLY A 464 -3.93 6.61 -10.97
N GLY A 465 -4.93 7.21 -10.32
CA GLY A 465 -5.02 8.65 -10.14
C GLY A 465 -5.42 9.40 -11.41
N GLY A 466 -5.58 10.72 -11.31
CA GLY A 466 -6.03 11.57 -12.41
C GLY A 466 -5.02 11.73 -13.56
N SER A 467 -3.76 11.35 -13.37
CA SER A 467 -2.72 11.42 -14.40
C SER A 467 -2.15 10.05 -14.79
N GLY A 468 -2.81 8.94 -14.43
CA GLY A 468 -2.34 7.59 -14.77
C GLY A 468 -2.12 7.42 -16.28
N GLY A 469 -3.03 7.97 -17.09
CA GLY A 469 -2.97 7.96 -18.56
C GLY A 469 -1.87 8.80 -19.19
N VAL A 470 -1.22 9.70 -18.44
CA VAL A 470 -0.23 10.64 -18.99
C VAL A 470 1.09 9.95 -19.35
N LEU A 471 1.62 9.12 -18.45
CA LEU A 471 2.96 8.54 -18.61
C LEU A 471 2.97 7.03 -18.80
N VAL A 472 2.05 6.31 -18.16
CA VAL A 472 2.06 4.84 -18.12
C VAL A 472 1.99 4.21 -19.52
N PRO A 473 1.09 4.63 -20.44
CA PRO A 473 1.03 4.05 -21.78
C PRO A 473 2.33 4.25 -22.57
N TYR A 474 2.89 5.45 -22.52
CA TYR A 474 4.13 5.80 -23.22
C TYR A 474 5.32 5.01 -22.67
N LEU A 475 5.46 4.95 -21.34
CA LEU A 475 6.52 4.19 -20.68
C LEU A 475 6.41 2.69 -21.00
N ALA A 476 5.20 2.13 -20.96
CA ALA A 476 4.97 0.73 -21.29
C ALA A 476 5.36 0.41 -22.74
N GLY A 477 5.04 1.30 -23.68
CA GLY A 477 5.48 1.19 -25.07
C GLY A 477 7.01 1.22 -25.21
N LEU A 478 7.69 2.11 -24.50
CA LEU A 478 9.15 2.21 -24.47
C LEU A 478 9.81 0.93 -23.93
N MET A 479 9.23 0.33 -22.89
CA MET A 479 9.79 -0.84 -22.20
C MET A 479 9.30 -2.18 -22.76
N GLY A 480 8.30 -2.19 -23.64
CA GLY A 480 7.70 -3.41 -24.18
C GLY A 480 6.84 -4.17 -23.17
N TYR A 481 6.20 -3.48 -22.22
CA TYR A 481 5.31 -4.09 -21.23
C TYR A 481 3.83 -3.91 -21.57
N LYS A 482 3.00 -4.81 -21.03
CA LYS A 482 1.54 -4.61 -21.02
C LYS A 482 1.21 -3.45 -20.08
N TRP A 483 0.11 -2.76 -20.36
CA TRP A 483 -0.39 -1.73 -19.47
C TRP A 483 -1.91 -1.66 -19.45
N SER A 484 -2.43 -1.06 -18.38
CA SER A 484 -3.82 -0.64 -18.25
C SER A 484 -3.91 0.64 -17.42
N ILE A 485 -4.99 1.40 -17.60
CA ILE A 485 -5.40 2.41 -16.62
C ILE A 485 -6.46 1.77 -15.73
N ALA A 486 -6.30 1.93 -14.43
CA ALA A 486 -7.25 1.41 -13.46
C ALA A 486 -8.65 1.97 -13.77
N LYS A 487 -9.66 1.10 -13.74
CA LYS A 487 -11.03 1.53 -13.85
C LYS A 487 -11.32 2.48 -12.69
N ASP A 488 -11.99 3.60 -12.99
CA ASP A 488 -12.23 4.65 -12.01
C ASP A 488 -10.95 5.20 -11.36
N ALA A 489 -9.83 5.24 -12.12
CA ALA A 489 -8.51 5.68 -11.65
C ALA A 489 -8.50 6.93 -10.74
N PRO A 490 -9.29 8.00 -10.99
CA PRO A 490 -9.33 9.17 -10.10
C PRO A 490 -9.85 8.89 -8.68
N TYR A 491 -10.53 7.77 -8.45
CA TYR A 491 -11.09 7.33 -7.16
C TYR A 491 -10.48 6.01 -6.66
N ILE A 492 -9.39 5.53 -7.28
CA ILE A 492 -8.83 4.20 -6.99
C ILE A 492 -8.45 4.03 -5.51
N SER A 493 -7.96 5.10 -4.89
CA SER A 493 -7.56 5.11 -3.49
C SER A 493 -8.78 5.00 -2.58
N THR A 494 -9.83 5.78 -2.85
CA THR A 494 -11.10 5.69 -2.15
C THR A 494 -11.77 4.30 -2.31
N ILE A 495 -11.67 3.70 -3.51
CA ILE A 495 -12.12 2.32 -3.77
C ILE A 495 -11.31 1.33 -2.93
N GLY A 496 -9.99 1.49 -2.89
CA GLY A 496 -9.11 0.69 -2.05
C GLY A 496 -9.47 0.78 -0.57
N VAL A 497 -9.78 1.97 -0.05
CA VAL A 497 -10.28 2.14 1.32
C VAL A 497 -11.56 1.32 1.54
N ALA A 498 -12.53 1.39 0.61
CA ALA A 498 -13.80 0.66 0.73
C ALA A 498 -13.65 -0.87 0.67
N LEU A 499 -12.64 -1.36 -0.06
CA LEU A 499 -12.39 -2.78 -0.27
C LEU A 499 -11.39 -3.38 0.73
N ALA A 500 -10.62 -2.54 1.42
CA ALA A 500 -9.54 -2.98 2.29
C ALA A 500 -9.97 -4.00 3.35
N MET A 501 -9.07 -4.93 3.63
CA MET A 501 -9.24 -6.00 4.62
C MET A 501 -8.51 -5.65 5.91
N VAL A 502 -9.00 -6.19 7.03
CA VAL A 502 -8.28 -6.12 8.30
C VAL A 502 -6.99 -6.91 8.14
N ARG A 503 -5.87 -6.30 8.54
CA ARG A 503 -4.54 -6.87 8.38
C ARG A 503 -3.79 -6.74 9.69
N GLU A 504 -3.04 -7.76 10.07
CA GLU A 504 -2.08 -7.71 11.17
C GLU A 504 -0.78 -8.40 10.80
N MET A 505 0.29 -7.95 11.42
CA MET A 505 1.63 -8.49 11.22
C MET A 505 2.30 -8.69 12.57
N VAL A 506 2.86 -9.87 12.75
CA VAL A 506 3.68 -10.22 13.91
C VAL A 506 5.04 -10.65 13.39
N GLU A 507 6.09 -10.15 14.04
CA GLU A 507 7.48 -10.43 13.68
C GLU A 507 8.29 -10.73 14.92
N ARG A 508 9.17 -11.73 14.84
CA ARG A 508 10.09 -12.07 15.92
C ARG A 508 11.47 -12.39 15.35
N THR A 509 12.50 -12.09 16.11
CA THR A 509 13.85 -12.58 15.81
C THR A 509 13.97 -14.01 16.29
N VAL A 510 14.10 -14.96 15.38
CA VAL A 510 14.21 -16.40 15.67
C VAL A 510 15.35 -17.00 14.86
N LEU A 511 16.32 -17.61 15.54
CA LEU A 511 17.38 -18.37 14.90
C LEU A 511 16.84 -19.74 14.50
N ASN A 512 16.80 -20.03 13.20
CA ASN A 512 16.32 -21.31 12.64
C ASN A 512 14.93 -21.73 13.19
N PRO A 513 13.85 -21.04 12.79
CA PRO A 513 12.51 -21.26 13.34
C PRO A 513 12.01 -22.69 13.13
N GLY A 514 11.59 -23.32 14.23
CA GLY A 514 10.99 -24.65 14.26
C GLY A 514 9.46 -24.62 14.21
N GLU A 515 8.84 -25.80 14.31
CA GLU A 515 7.38 -25.96 14.27
C GLU A 515 6.67 -25.17 15.39
N ALA A 516 7.23 -25.17 16.60
CA ALA A 516 6.66 -24.47 17.76
C ALA A 516 6.67 -22.95 17.58
N ASP A 517 7.73 -22.39 17.01
CA ASP A 517 7.84 -20.95 16.75
C ASP A 517 6.80 -20.51 15.71
N ILE A 518 6.67 -21.28 14.63
CA ILE A 518 5.70 -21.05 13.56
C ILE A 518 4.26 -21.15 14.11
N ALA A 519 3.97 -22.15 14.94
CA ALA A 519 2.66 -22.29 15.59
C ALA A 519 2.33 -21.09 16.49
N ALA A 520 3.29 -20.68 17.32
CA ALA A 520 3.11 -19.59 18.27
C ALA A 520 2.83 -18.25 17.57
N ILE A 521 3.63 -17.91 16.55
CA ILE A 521 3.45 -16.65 15.80
C ILE A 521 2.17 -16.66 14.96
N ARG A 522 1.78 -17.81 14.39
CA ARG A 522 0.53 -17.97 13.62
C ARG A 522 -0.68 -17.75 14.51
N ARG A 523 -0.69 -18.33 15.72
CA ARG A 523 -1.75 -18.13 16.71
C ARG A 523 -1.84 -16.66 17.14
N GLU A 524 -0.71 -16.04 17.47
CA GLU A 524 -0.69 -14.63 17.84
C GLU A 524 -1.21 -13.72 16.72
N ALA A 525 -0.81 -13.96 15.47
CA ALA A 525 -1.30 -13.20 14.33
C ALA A 525 -2.82 -13.38 14.10
N PHE A 526 -3.34 -14.61 14.28
CA PHE A 526 -4.77 -14.88 14.25
C PHE A 526 -5.53 -14.09 15.32
N ASP A 527 -5.07 -14.16 16.57
CA ASP A 527 -5.73 -13.49 17.70
C ASP A 527 -5.73 -11.96 17.51
N ARG A 528 -4.61 -11.40 17.04
CA ARG A 528 -4.50 -9.95 16.77
C ARG A 528 -5.41 -9.50 15.64
N VAL A 529 -5.49 -10.24 14.52
CA VAL A 529 -6.33 -9.81 13.39
C VAL A 529 -7.82 -9.88 13.74
N VAL A 530 -8.24 -10.90 14.50
CA VAL A 530 -9.62 -11.02 14.99
C VAL A 530 -9.94 -9.89 15.98
N LYS A 531 -9.02 -9.61 16.92
CA LYS A 531 -9.17 -8.46 17.83
C LYS A 531 -9.23 -7.12 17.09
N SER A 532 -8.56 -7.01 15.94
CA SER A 532 -8.58 -5.81 15.09
C SER A 532 -9.85 -5.68 14.26
N GLY A 533 -10.79 -6.62 14.38
CA GLY A 533 -12.11 -6.60 13.73
C GLY A 533 -12.30 -7.64 12.63
N ALA A 534 -11.36 -8.56 12.38
CA ALA A 534 -11.56 -9.58 11.34
C ALA A 534 -12.54 -10.67 11.79
N GLY A 535 -13.43 -11.09 10.88
CA GLY A 535 -14.22 -12.31 11.06
C GLY A 535 -13.31 -13.55 11.04
N ALA A 536 -13.33 -14.34 12.12
CA ALA A 536 -12.43 -15.49 12.33
C ALA A 536 -12.36 -16.46 11.13
N ASP A 537 -13.50 -16.77 10.52
CA ASP A 537 -13.58 -17.72 9.40
C ASP A 537 -12.95 -17.18 8.11
N THR A 538 -12.83 -15.87 8.00
CA THR A 538 -12.27 -15.17 6.84
C THR A 538 -10.75 -15.01 6.90
N VAL A 539 -10.14 -15.35 8.04
CA VAL A 539 -8.70 -15.13 8.26
C VAL A 539 -7.87 -16.10 7.43
N GLU A 540 -6.93 -15.52 6.69
CA GLU A 540 -5.83 -16.18 6.00
C GLU A 540 -4.51 -15.72 6.60
N ILE A 541 -3.55 -16.63 6.77
CA ILE A 541 -2.26 -16.34 7.40
C ILE A 541 -1.13 -16.90 6.55
N THR A 542 -0.19 -16.02 6.20
CA THR A 542 1.05 -16.35 5.49
C THR A 542 2.22 -16.28 6.46
N ILE A 543 3.15 -17.23 6.34
CA ILE A 543 4.41 -17.24 7.09
C ILE A 543 5.57 -16.90 6.14
N GLU A 544 6.44 -15.99 6.58
CA GLU A 544 7.65 -15.59 5.87
C GLU A 544 8.86 -15.76 6.81
N ILE A 545 9.96 -16.33 6.28
CA ILE A 545 11.21 -16.50 7.02
C ILE A 545 12.33 -15.77 6.28
N ASP A 546 12.84 -14.69 6.87
CA ASP A 546 14.07 -14.03 6.43
C ASP A 546 15.27 -14.60 7.20
N ARG A 547 15.97 -15.55 6.58
CA ARG A 547 17.17 -16.17 7.16
C ARG A 547 18.35 -15.21 7.31
N ARG A 548 18.44 -14.14 6.51
CA ARG A 548 19.55 -13.18 6.61
C ARG A 548 19.36 -12.27 7.82
N ALA A 549 18.11 -11.88 8.06
CA ALA A 549 17.75 -11.04 9.21
C ALA A 549 17.39 -11.85 10.47
N ASN A 550 17.28 -13.19 10.36
CA ASN A 550 16.73 -14.07 11.40
C ASN A 550 15.31 -13.64 11.83
N ILE A 551 14.47 -13.22 10.89
CA ILE A 551 13.11 -12.76 11.18
C ILE A 551 12.12 -13.84 10.76
N LEU A 552 11.28 -14.26 11.70
CA LEU A 552 10.07 -15.02 11.46
C LEU A 552 8.89 -14.05 11.48
N ARG A 553 8.10 -14.04 10.41
CA ARG A 553 6.95 -13.14 10.24
C ARG A 553 5.68 -13.94 9.94
N ALA A 554 4.59 -13.55 10.59
CA ALA A 554 3.24 -13.96 10.23
C ALA A 554 2.41 -12.75 9.80
N VAL A 555 1.82 -12.82 8.62
CA VAL A 555 0.89 -11.81 8.10
C VAL A 555 -0.50 -12.43 8.05
N ALA A 556 -1.42 -11.87 8.82
CA ALA A 556 -2.81 -12.30 8.87
C ALA A 556 -3.70 -11.25 8.21
N THR A 557 -4.62 -11.69 7.35
CA THR A 557 -5.60 -10.84 6.67
C THR A 557 -6.98 -11.45 6.74
N GLY A 558 -8.02 -10.65 6.99
CA GLY A 558 -9.41 -11.09 7.03
C GLY A 558 -10.40 -9.95 6.74
N ALA A 559 -11.63 -10.29 6.39
CA ALA A 559 -12.69 -9.31 6.18
C ALA A 559 -13.20 -8.79 7.54
N ALA A 560 -13.57 -7.51 7.61
CA ALA A 560 -14.06 -6.86 8.84
C ALA A 560 -15.44 -7.38 9.31
N GLU A 561 -16.21 -8.00 8.42
CA GLU A 561 -17.47 -8.62 8.76
C GLU A 561 -17.54 -10.07 8.25
N LEU A 562 -18.40 -10.86 8.90
CA LEU A 562 -18.79 -12.18 8.41
C LEU A 562 -19.46 -11.99 7.05
N ARG A 563 -18.72 -12.33 5.98
CA ARG A 563 -19.34 -12.60 4.68
C ARG A 563 -20.31 -13.75 4.90
N THR A 564 -21.60 -13.47 5.05
CA THR A 564 -22.62 -14.45 4.74
C THR A 564 -22.26 -14.93 3.34
N ARG A 565 -21.80 -16.18 3.22
CA ARG A 565 -21.30 -16.77 1.98
C ARG A 565 -22.43 -16.82 0.98
N ASP A 566 -22.72 -15.69 0.36
CA ASP A 566 -23.71 -15.63 -0.69
C ASP A 566 -23.00 -16.15 -1.93
N LEU A 567 -23.24 -17.44 -2.18
CA LEU A 567 -22.85 -18.19 -3.38
C LEU A 567 -23.46 -17.61 -4.67
N SER A 568 -24.04 -16.40 -4.60
CA SER A 568 -24.75 -15.68 -5.65
C SER A 568 -23.82 -14.88 -6.59
N ARG A 569 -22.51 -14.83 -6.31
CA ARG A 569 -21.56 -14.20 -7.24
C ARG A 569 -21.50 -14.98 -8.55
N LYS A 570 -21.65 -14.24 -9.66
CA LYS A 570 -21.71 -14.76 -11.02
C LYS A 570 -20.40 -15.48 -11.36
N SER A 571 -20.40 -16.82 -11.31
CA SER A 571 -19.27 -17.63 -11.74
C SER A 571 -19.13 -17.54 -13.26
N LEU A 572 -17.92 -17.29 -13.74
CA LEU A 572 -17.62 -17.46 -15.15
C LEU A 572 -17.63 -18.95 -15.49
N ASP A 573 -18.11 -19.30 -16.67
CA ASP A 573 -17.97 -20.65 -17.20
C ASP A 573 -16.49 -20.97 -17.49
N GLU A 574 -16.20 -22.26 -17.63
CA GLU A 574 -14.84 -22.75 -17.82
C GLU A 574 -14.19 -22.24 -19.11
N ASN A 575 -14.97 -21.98 -20.17
CA ASN A 575 -14.43 -21.48 -21.43
C ASN A 575 -13.93 -20.03 -21.27
N ASN A 576 -14.70 -19.19 -20.59
CA ASN A 576 -14.31 -17.83 -20.24
C ASN A 576 -13.07 -17.83 -19.32
N LEU A 577 -13.01 -18.72 -18.33
CA LEU A 577 -11.83 -18.87 -17.48
C LEU A 577 -10.59 -19.33 -18.26
N LYS A 578 -10.78 -20.26 -19.21
CA LYS A 578 -9.72 -20.76 -20.09
C LYS A 578 -9.19 -19.66 -21.01
N LYS A 579 -10.06 -18.80 -21.54
CA LYS A 579 -9.68 -17.62 -22.33
C LYS A 579 -8.85 -16.65 -21.50
N ILE A 580 -9.29 -16.33 -20.28
CA ILE A 580 -8.51 -15.49 -19.36
C ILE A 580 -7.12 -16.10 -19.08
N ALA A 581 -7.05 -17.42 -18.90
CA ALA A 581 -5.78 -18.13 -18.74
C ALA A 581 -4.88 -17.99 -19.97
N ALA A 582 -5.44 -18.14 -21.17
CA ALA A 582 -4.72 -18.00 -22.45
C ALA A 582 -4.16 -16.59 -22.63
N ASP A 583 -5.01 -15.57 -22.45
CA ASP A 583 -4.65 -14.15 -22.58
C ASP A 583 -3.56 -13.75 -21.57
N SER A 584 -3.66 -14.25 -20.34
CA SER A 584 -2.66 -14.03 -19.27
C SER A 584 -1.33 -14.75 -19.54
N MET A 585 -1.35 -15.88 -20.24
CA MET A 585 -0.14 -16.61 -20.64
C MET A 585 0.43 -16.13 -22.00
N ASN A 586 -0.31 -15.30 -22.74
CA ASN A 586 -0.01 -14.89 -24.10
C ASN A 586 0.21 -16.08 -25.04
N ILE A 587 -0.73 -17.04 -25.01
CA ILE A 587 -0.76 -18.22 -25.89
C ILE A 587 -2.19 -18.44 -26.41
N GLU A 588 -2.30 -19.19 -27.50
CA GLU A 588 -3.59 -19.64 -28.04
C GLU A 588 -4.35 -20.51 -27.02
N GLU A 589 -5.68 -20.39 -26.98
CA GLU A 589 -6.55 -21.19 -26.09
C GLU A 589 -6.36 -22.70 -26.30
N THR A 590 -6.01 -23.13 -27.51
CA THR A 590 -5.72 -24.54 -27.83
C THR A 590 -4.50 -25.08 -27.08
N GLY A 591 -3.56 -24.20 -26.70
CA GLY A 591 -2.39 -24.54 -25.90
C GLY A 591 -2.64 -24.55 -24.39
N VAL A 592 -3.87 -24.28 -23.94
CA VAL A 592 -4.25 -24.21 -22.52
C VAL A 592 -5.08 -25.43 -22.12
N SER A 593 -4.75 -26.00 -20.96
CA SER A 593 -5.44 -27.15 -20.37
C SER A 593 -5.76 -26.91 -18.90
N LEU A 594 -6.97 -27.23 -18.46
CA LEU A 594 -7.31 -27.30 -17.04
C LEU A 594 -6.70 -28.58 -16.46
N ILE A 595 -5.86 -28.46 -15.43
CA ILE A 595 -5.11 -29.60 -14.85
C ILE A 595 -5.54 -29.95 -13.42
N ALA A 596 -6.18 -29.04 -12.70
CA ALA A 596 -6.70 -29.28 -11.36
C ALA A 596 -7.85 -28.33 -11.02
N CYS A 597 -8.76 -28.80 -10.16
CA CYS A 597 -9.89 -28.05 -9.61
C CYS A 597 -10.03 -28.35 -8.12
N ALA A 598 -10.27 -27.31 -7.31
CA ALA A 598 -10.60 -27.45 -5.90
C ALA A 598 -11.47 -26.26 -5.47
N GLY A 599 -12.69 -26.49 -5.00
CA GLY A 599 -13.61 -25.41 -4.60
C GLY A 599 -13.80 -24.33 -5.68
N LYS A 600 -13.42 -23.08 -5.38
CA LYS A 600 -13.48 -21.96 -6.36
C LYS A 600 -12.31 -21.93 -7.35
N TRP A 601 -11.27 -22.73 -7.15
CA TRP A 601 -9.99 -22.61 -7.83
C TRP A 601 -9.92 -23.48 -9.08
N ARG A 602 -9.52 -22.89 -10.21
CA ARG A 602 -9.25 -23.57 -11.49
C ARG A 602 -7.78 -23.37 -11.84
N ILE A 603 -7.07 -24.45 -12.09
CA ILE A 603 -5.62 -24.41 -12.33
C ILE A 603 -5.35 -24.79 -13.78
N PHE A 604 -4.89 -23.83 -14.56
CA PHE A 604 -4.61 -24.00 -15.98
C PHE A 604 -3.10 -24.10 -16.23
N ARG A 605 -2.72 -24.99 -17.14
CA ARG A 605 -1.37 -25.11 -17.68
C ARG A 605 -1.38 -24.83 -19.16
N GLY A 606 -0.50 -23.93 -19.57
CA GLY A 606 -0.21 -23.61 -20.96
C GLY A 606 0.93 -24.43 -21.53
N ILE A 607 1.01 -24.52 -22.85
CA ILE A 607 2.18 -25.01 -23.58
C ILE A 607 2.62 -23.92 -24.54
N LYS A 608 3.79 -23.31 -24.26
CA LYS A 608 4.41 -22.32 -25.14
C LYS A 608 5.69 -22.91 -25.72
N VAL A 609 5.80 -22.96 -27.04
CA VAL A 609 7.02 -23.42 -27.73
C VAL A 609 7.72 -22.21 -28.30
N GLU A 610 8.87 -21.84 -27.73
CA GLU A 610 9.73 -20.80 -28.28
C GLU A 610 10.77 -21.42 -29.19
N THR A 611 10.85 -20.92 -30.43
CA THR A 611 11.89 -21.34 -31.38
C THR A 611 12.99 -20.30 -31.39
N LYS A 612 14.17 -20.63 -30.87
CA LYS A 612 15.38 -19.80 -31.00
C LYS A 612 16.21 -20.26 -32.20
N PHE A 613 16.67 -19.29 -32.99
CA PHE A 613 17.53 -19.51 -34.16
C PHE A 613 16.98 -20.54 -35.17
N PHE A 614 15.65 -20.64 -35.31
CA PHE A 614 14.96 -21.57 -36.21
C PHE A 614 15.23 -23.08 -36.00
N ILE A 615 16.06 -23.47 -35.03
CA ILE A 615 16.49 -24.88 -34.84
C ILE A 615 16.21 -25.35 -33.40
N PHE A 616 16.30 -24.49 -32.39
CA PHE A 616 16.14 -24.87 -30.99
C PHE A 616 14.73 -24.53 -30.48
N LYS A 617 13.92 -25.56 -30.25
CA LYS A 617 12.60 -25.42 -29.62
C LYS A 617 12.73 -25.59 -28.11
N LYS A 618 12.41 -24.55 -27.34
CA LYS A 618 12.26 -24.61 -25.89
C LYS A 618 10.78 -24.66 -25.53
N LYS A 619 10.35 -25.72 -24.86
CA LYS A 619 8.98 -25.86 -24.36
C LYS A 619 8.90 -25.24 -22.97
N HIS A 620 7.95 -24.34 -22.78
CA HIS A 620 7.60 -23.72 -21.52
C HIS A 620 6.19 -24.15 -21.12
N THR A 621 5.97 -24.40 -19.84
CA THR A 621 4.68 -24.84 -19.30
C THR A 621 4.16 -23.88 -18.23
N PRO A 622 3.77 -22.65 -18.61
CA PRO A 622 3.28 -21.66 -17.67
C PRO A 622 2.03 -22.16 -16.95
N LEU A 623 1.86 -21.77 -15.69
CA LEU A 623 0.73 -22.12 -14.85
C LEU A 623 -0.02 -20.87 -14.40
N ARG A 624 -1.36 -20.97 -14.39
CA ARG A 624 -2.27 -19.94 -13.86
C ARG A 624 -3.23 -20.58 -12.88
N VAL A 625 -3.38 -19.97 -11.71
CA VAL A 625 -4.48 -20.29 -10.80
C VAL A 625 -5.49 -19.16 -10.89
N ILE A 626 -6.72 -19.51 -11.27
CA ILE A 626 -7.81 -18.56 -11.50
C ILE A 626 -8.96 -18.91 -10.56
N ASP A 627 -9.54 -17.91 -9.92
CA ASP A 627 -10.77 -18.11 -9.15
C ASP A 627 -12.03 -18.12 -10.03
N ARG A 628 -13.18 -18.49 -9.47
CA ARG A 628 -14.46 -18.58 -10.21
C ARG A 628 -14.93 -17.24 -10.82
N GLU A 629 -14.37 -16.11 -10.38
CA GLU A 629 -14.70 -14.77 -10.89
C GLU A 629 -13.78 -14.34 -12.04
N GLY A 630 -12.82 -15.19 -12.44
CA GLY A 630 -11.86 -14.87 -13.49
C GLY A 630 -10.62 -14.12 -13.02
N ILE A 631 -10.37 -14.04 -11.70
CA ILE A 631 -9.17 -13.36 -11.19
C ILE A 631 -7.99 -14.31 -11.26
N VAL A 632 -6.93 -13.89 -11.94
CA VAL A 632 -5.65 -14.61 -11.97
C VAL A 632 -4.90 -14.36 -10.66
N ARG A 633 -4.90 -15.36 -9.78
CA ARG A 633 -4.36 -15.30 -8.40
C ARG A 633 -2.91 -15.74 -8.29
N LEU A 634 -2.46 -16.59 -9.22
CA LEU A 634 -1.08 -17.03 -9.30
C LEU A 634 -0.63 -17.07 -10.75
N GLN A 635 0.52 -16.47 -11.04
CA GLN A 635 1.18 -16.52 -12.34
C GLN A 635 2.59 -17.09 -12.20
N LYS A 636 2.87 -18.21 -12.86
CA LYS A 636 4.19 -18.83 -12.85
C LYS A 636 4.64 -19.22 -14.24
N SER A 637 5.94 -19.12 -14.48
CA SER A 637 6.57 -19.53 -15.74
C SER A 637 6.59 -21.04 -15.92
N TRP A 638 6.54 -21.78 -14.81
CA TRP A 638 6.44 -23.21 -14.77
C TRP A 638 5.66 -23.63 -13.51
N GLY A 639 4.85 -24.68 -13.63
CA GLY A 639 4.27 -25.34 -12.47
C GLY A 639 3.49 -26.61 -12.83
N GLU A 640 3.26 -27.41 -11.80
CA GLU A 640 2.45 -28.62 -11.82
C GLU A 640 1.43 -28.57 -10.69
N ALA A 641 0.33 -29.31 -10.86
CA ALA A 641 -0.71 -29.38 -9.86
C ALA A 641 -1.33 -30.78 -9.82
N SER A 642 -1.76 -31.19 -8.64
CA SER A 642 -2.50 -32.42 -8.38
C SER A 642 -3.68 -32.13 -7.46
N VAL A 643 -4.69 -32.99 -7.49
CA VAL A 643 -5.86 -32.92 -6.59
C VAL A 643 -5.86 -34.14 -5.70
N VAL A 644 -5.94 -33.92 -4.40
CA VAL A 644 -5.93 -34.95 -3.37
C VAL A 644 -7.02 -34.69 -2.34
N LYS A 645 -7.37 -35.73 -1.58
CA LYS A 645 -8.16 -35.58 -0.35
C LYS A 645 -7.23 -35.31 0.83
N LYS A 646 -7.81 -34.89 1.95
CA LYS A 646 -7.08 -34.62 3.20
C LYS A 646 -6.13 -35.75 3.61
N SER A 647 -6.56 -37.01 3.48
CA SER A 647 -5.76 -38.18 3.84
C SER A 647 -4.46 -38.33 3.02
N GLY A 648 -4.44 -37.86 1.76
CA GLY A 648 -3.28 -37.95 0.87
C GLY A 648 -2.43 -36.68 0.80
N LEU A 649 -2.83 -35.59 1.48
CA LEU A 649 -2.21 -34.28 1.31
C LEU A 649 -0.71 -34.27 1.65
N LEU A 650 -0.33 -34.88 2.76
CA LEU A 650 1.05 -34.82 3.24
C LEU A 650 2.01 -35.64 2.35
N ASP A 651 1.55 -36.79 1.87
CA ASP A 651 2.32 -37.65 0.97
C ASP A 651 2.53 -36.97 -0.39
N GLU A 652 1.48 -36.34 -0.91
CA GLU A 652 1.54 -35.59 -2.16
C GLU A 652 2.47 -34.38 -2.06
N LEU A 653 2.39 -33.60 -0.97
CA LEU A 653 3.32 -32.50 -0.71
C LEU A 653 4.76 -32.99 -0.66
N ALA A 654 5.01 -34.10 0.05
CA ALA A 654 6.34 -34.67 0.17
C ALA A 654 6.89 -35.10 -1.20
N SER A 655 6.04 -35.71 -2.04
CA SER A 655 6.37 -36.15 -3.39
C SER A 655 6.65 -34.99 -4.34
N LEU A 656 5.75 -34.00 -4.40
CA LEU A 656 5.90 -32.83 -5.27
C LEU A 656 7.13 -32.00 -4.94
N ILE A 657 7.47 -31.85 -3.66
CA ILE A 657 8.69 -31.18 -3.23
C ILE A 657 9.91 -31.94 -3.74
N GLU A 658 9.95 -33.25 -3.52
CA GLU A 658 11.10 -34.09 -3.87
C GLU A 658 11.34 -34.14 -5.38
N LEU A 659 10.28 -34.36 -6.16
CA LEU A 659 10.36 -34.46 -7.63
C LEU A 659 10.76 -33.14 -8.31
N ASN A 660 10.48 -32.00 -7.68
CA ASN A 660 10.65 -30.68 -8.31
C ASN A 660 11.74 -29.81 -7.66
N THR A 661 12.49 -30.35 -6.70
CA THR A 661 13.66 -29.69 -6.12
C THR A 661 14.83 -29.73 -7.11
N ASP A 662 15.32 -28.55 -7.51
CA ASP A 662 16.50 -28.44 -8.36
C ASP A 662 17.77 -28.52 -7.51
N TYR A 663 18.59 -29.55 -7.72
CA TYR A 663 19.87 -29.68 -7.04
C TYR A 663 20.98 -28.97 -7.84
N SER A 664 21.71 -28.09 -7.17
CA SER A 664 22.87 -27.38 -7.72
C SER A 664 24.03 -27.41 -6.74
N ASP A 665 25.21 -26.93 -7.16
CA ASP A 665 26.40 -26.80 -6.31
C ASP A 665 26.17 -25.89 -5.08
N ALA A 666 25.16 -25.03 -5.12
CA ALA A 666 24.75 -24.15 -4.02
C ALA A 666 23.66 -24.79 -3.10
N GLY A 667 23.31 -26.06 -3.31
CA GLY A 667 22.25 -26.78 -2.61
C GLY A 667 20.99 -27.01 -3.45
N GLY A 668 19.96 -27.60 -2.81
CA GLY A 668 18.65 -27.86 -3.41
C GLY A 668 17.75 -26.63 -3.34
N ARG A 669 17.26 -26.14 -4.49
CA ARG A 669 16.23 -25.12 -4.59
C ARG A 669 14.87 -25.79 -4.68
N MET A 670 14.13 -25.75 -3.57
CA MET A 670 12.76 -26.28 -3.51
C MET A 670 11.81 -25.48 -4.41
N PRO A 671 10.76 -26.11 -4.97
CA PRO A 671 9.70 -25.40 -5.66
C PRO A 671 8.90 -24.53 -4.68
N LEU A 672 8.25 -23.50 -5.21
CA LEU A 672 7.25 -22.73 -4.46
C LEU A 672 5.99 -23.59 -4.33
N ILE A 673 5.50 -23.78 -3.10
CA ILE A 673 4.35 -24.62 -2.81
C ILE A 673 3.13 -23.77 -2.44
N TYR A 674 1.98 -24.11 -3.02
CA TYR A 674 0.69 -23.52 -2.73
C TYR A 674 -0.36 -24.62 -2.56
N ILE A 675 -1.32 -24.41 -1.66
CA ILE A 675 -2.46 -25.31 -1.46
C ILE A 675 -3.75 -24.52 -1.62
N TYR A 676 -4.70 -25.07 -2.36
CA TYR A 676 -5.99 -24.45 -2.65
C TYR A 676 -7.11 -25.41 -2.26
N TYR A 677 -8.05 -24.92 -1.46
CA TYR A 677 -9.22 -25.69 -1.00
C TYR A 677 -10.38 -24.73 -0.73
N GLY A 678 -11.61 -25.17 -0.93
CA GLY A 678 -12.82 -24.35 -0.75
C GLY A 678 -12.70 -22.94 -1.33
N GLU A 679 -12.60 -21.96 -0.43
CA GLU A 679 -12.44 -20.53 -0.73
C GLU A 679 -11.04 -19.97 -0.41
N LYS A 680 -10.15 -20.79 0.14
CA LYS A 680 -8.87 -20.36 0.73
C LYS A 680 -7.69 -20.77 -0.12
N GLN A 681 -6.65 -19.95 -0.05
CA GLN A 681 -5.32 -20.23 -0.56
C GLN A 681 -4.35 -20.24 0.60
N LEU A 682 -3.58 -21.32 0.74
CA LEU A 682 -2.45 -21.40 1.64
C LEU A 682 -1.16 -21.29 0.81
N ASP A 683 -0.48 -20.16 0.98
CA ASP A 683 0.82 -19.91 0.37
C ASP A 683 1.95 -20.35 1.31
N LEU A 684 2.71 -21.36 0.88
CA LEU A 684 3.83 -21.94 1.62
C LEU A 684 5.18 -21.54 1.00
N SER A 685 5.18 -20.63 0.02
CA SER A 685 6.38 -20.18 -0.69
C SER A 685 7.35 -19.36 0.17
N GLY A 686 6.90 -18.83 1.31
CA GLY A 686 7.74 -18.14 2.29
C GLY A 686 8.53 -19.07 3.23
N LEU A 687 8.32 -20.39 3.13
CA LEU A 687 8.98 -21.41 3.94
C LEU A 687 10.15 -22.02 3.17
N ALA A 688 11.26 -22.24 3.86
CA ALA A 688 12.52 -22.59 3.21
C ALA A 688 12.87 -24.08 3.33
N GLU A 689 12.13 -24.85 4.13
CA GLU A 689 12.43 -26.25 4.42
C GLU A 689 11.17 -27.12 4.38
N LYS A 690 11.33 -28.37 3.90
CA LYS A 690 10.25 -29.37 3.83
C LYS A 690 9.52 -29.56 5.17
N PRO A 691 10.19 -29.71 6.34
CA PRO A 691 9.49 -29.89 7.62
C PRO A 691 8.58 -28.71 7.97
N GLN A 692 9.00 -27.48 7.67
CA GLN A 692 8.20 -26.27 7.92
C GLN A 692 6.92 -26.27 7.06
N ILE A 693 7.04 -26.60 5.77
CA ILE A 693 5.90 -26.70 4.85
C ILE A 693 4.90 -27.75 5.36
N ILE A 694 5.40 -28.93 5.71
CA ILE A 694 4.57 -30.02 6.23
C ILE A 694 3.89 -29.63 7.55
N SER A 695 4.60 -28.92 8.44
CA SER A 695 4.04 -28.46 9.73
C SER A 695 2.88 -27.48 9.53
N VAL A 696 3.05 -26.46 8.67
CA VAL A 696 1.97 -25.51 8.38
C VAL A 696 0.80 -26.18 7.66
N ALA A 697 1.07 -27.10 6.73
CA ALA A 697 0.03 -27.86 6.06
C ALA A 697 -0.79 -28.71 7.06
N LYS A 698 -0.14 -29.39 8.01
CA LYS A 698 -0.82 -30.16 9.08
C LYS A 698 -1.73 -29.29 9.92
N MET A 699 -1.28 -28.10 10.33
CA MET A 699 -2.11 -27.15 11.09
C MET A 699 -3.34 -26.72 10.29
N GLU A 700 -3.21 -26.55 8.98
CA GLU A 700 -4.33 -26.16 8.14
C GLU A 700 -5.33 -27.30 7.90
N MET A 701 -4.86 -28.56 7.85
CA MET A 701 -5.72 -29.73 7.68
C MET A 701 -6.81 -29.85 8.74
N GLU A 702 -6.62 -29.31 9.95
CA GLU A 702 -7.65 -29.26 10.99
C GLU A 702 -8.93 -28.54 10.54
N ARG A 703 -8.81 -27.62 9.57
CA ARG A 703 -9.90 -26.80 9.04
C ARG A 703 -10.51 -27.35 7.75
N ILE A 704 -9.92 -28.40 7.18
CA ILE A 704 -10.32 -28.97 5.90
C ILE A 704 -11.22 -30.19 6.15
N GLY A 705 -12.34 -30.25 5.43
CA GLY A 705 -13.23 -31.42 5.46
C GLY A 705 -12.56 -32.66 4.87
N ASP A 706 -12.85 -33.84 5.40
CA ASP A 706 -12.14 -35.07 4.99
C ASP A 706 -12.35 -35.40 3.50
N ASP A 707 -13.54 -35.10 2.97
CA ASP A 707 -13.92 -35.33 1.57
C ASP A 707 -13.72 -34.10 0.66
N GLU A 708 -13.15 -33.00 1.17
CA GLU A 708 -12.92 -31.79 0.37
C GLU A 708 -11.79 -32.02 -0.64
N ASP A 709 -11.96 -31.56 -1.88
CA ASP A 709 -10.89 -31.55 -2.87
C ASP A 709 -9.85 -30.48 -2.53
N ILE A 710 -8.59 -30.90 -2.50
CA ILE A 710 -7.44 -30.05 -2.20
C ILE A 710 -6.51 -30.08 -3.41
N ALA A 711 -6.29 -28.92 -4.02
CA ALA A 711 -5.31 -28.81 -5.09
C ALA A 711 -3.96 -28.37 -4.52
N VAL A 712 -2.92 -29.14 -4.79
CA VAL A 712 -1.53 -28.84 -4.43
C VAL A 712 -0.80 -28.37 -5.67
N VAL A 713 -0.11 -27.23 -5.59
CA VAL A 713 0.62 -26.63 -6.71
C VAL A 713 2.09 -26.48 -6.35
N ALA A 714 2.96 -27.02 -7.19
CA ALA A 714 4.40 -26.79 -7.16
C ALA A 714 4.80 -25.91 -8.36
N ALA A 715 5.53 -24.82 -8.12
CA ALA A 715 5.84 -23.87 -9.18
C ALA A 715 7.22 -23.21 -9.05
N LYS A 716 7.69 -22.58 -10.14
CA LYS A 716 8.98 -21.88 -10.24
C LYS A 716 8.83 -20.49 -10.86
#